data_AF-A0A285JE17-F1
#
_entry.id   AF-A0A285JE17-F1
#
_cell.length_a   1.000
_cell.length_b   1.000
_cell.length_c   1.000
_cell.angle_alpha   90.00
_cell.angle_beta   90.00
_cell.angle_gamma   90.00
#
_symmetry.space_group_name_H-M   'P 1'
#
loop_
_entity.id
_entity.type
_entity.pdbx_description
1 polymer ?
#
loop_
_entity_poly.entity_id
_entity_poly.type
_entity_poly.pdbx_seq_one_letter_code
_entity_poly.pdbx_strand_id
1 'polypeptide(L)'
;MELKEYPFLNADLLTLSSDEDLPRFVNHLPVKLMEYQGELLIVQGDIQAVVNCSAIDTAKIMPLVRRDQVRWLLSMIKDKNLMLQYCTPVELIEMPIEIGIDPLIADDLFSKQEILTKDIGLACTWMAETFLVPDMPEGNWLTVARFSNSQQDITAGFQMLGLGWRADIEQSRSGGFLVKRLTRSVSRDASFSLLTGYIAFEDVSVATQLNSPAALASLKAALRDNASYLELWQLYNDKEWQSAQKEASALGSLHFIDSEPFEDGRDNAWRLIPKSADDFNEFHKLWKSLDLKKSSEVDVNCDPPNWAEELNDTANPDSIKRSRGTIRFENGSVVFKPSGRSKSAGINFQNGWVYLSLAGYKTAGKRRLAAKQAIDSGKRLPQLKWLLDGVPIPAERRRKLNGLTTYAKESFKGGKPTEKQCLALETALNTPDIAVIIGPPGTGKTQVIAALQRRLAEEAKDQNLTGKVLISSFQHDAVDNALERSDVFKLPANRVGGKHRAEADERLIEPWLARQSAHLQSNIAKEYQKYPELELINTLSQKITVVRISNQSTSDLMTDFVDMLTSVRKLEAFGLSLPYQLEQQWEDYVASLKQKQHVQKSHNNISEGVRIARALRTDAVSFNDDGPDRCWDALRWLERSPEKQIPVLFDLLSRAANSETLSQHDLDALAAWQSTLLNLYLPDYRPESSKQQLDRGAISLLDGLERHLEQKIQQRKLGIAWALQQLQNSIESDRAAALAVIEEYSMVIGATCQQAASEKMAALKAVTELSSDGIEFDTVIVDEAARANPLDLFIPMSMAKRRIILVGDDRQLPHMLEPDIEGDLLQEHQLTELQLAAFRSSLFERLRLQLTELESHDNIRRVVMLDTQFRMHPKLGDFVSQQFYEGVGLGKIHSGRSAEDFCFSETFLAALAQEKVMFDQKICQWIDIPAALGKAKKSGTSQIREVEADRITEEVARLLKAGGEELSIGVITFYAAQRDLILQKLTELKVNGITPMVRKNGEIEPHEDFKWVRKINSDGSVNMEERLRVGSVDAFQGKEFDVVLLSSVRTYRPFNVKAGVQHNLSEEELREDQFNRQFGFLRLPNRMNVAMSRQRKMLICVGDAQLASCEEAAEAVPALYAFYKMCGGQYGVIR
;
A
#
# COMPACT_ATOMS: atom_id res chain seq x y z
N MET A 1 -44.82 -6.58 -8.26
CA MET A 1 -45.78 -5.61 -7.69
C MET A 1 -47.13 -6.27 -7.53
N GLU A 2 -47.94 -5.86 -6.55
CA GLU A 2 -49.32 -6.32 -6.49
C GLU A 2 -50.16 -5.61 -7.57
N LEU A 3 -51.21 -6.26 -8.08
CA LEU A 3 -52.06 -5.69 -9.12
C LEU A 3 -52.71 -4.35 -8.69
N LYS A 4 -53.01 -4.18 -7.40
CA LYS A 4 -53.56 -2.93 -6.83
C LYS A 4 -52.59 -1.74 -6.91
N GLU A 5 -51.30 -2.01 -7.05
CA GLU A 5 -50.24 -1.00 -7.13
C GLU A 5 -49.92 -0.64 -8.58
N TYR A 6 -50.55 -1.31 -9.55
CA TYR A 6 -50.26 -1.15 -10.97
C TYR A 6 -50.49 0.30 -11.43
N PRO A 7 -49.42 1.01 -11.89
CA PRO A 7 -49.44 2.46 -12.03
C PRO A 7 -50.30 2.99 -13.19
N PHE A 8 -50.72 2.10 -14.10
CA PHE A 8 -51.54 2.42 -15.26
C PHE A 8 -53.03 2.09 -15.08
N LEU A 9 -53.45 1.72 -13.86
CA LEU A 9 -54.87 1.71 -13.51
C LEU A 9 -55.41 3.14 -13.50
N ASN A 10 -56.58 3.33 -14.10
CA ASN A 10 -57.26 4.61 -14.07
C ASN A 10 -57.62 5.00 -12.61
N ALA A 11 -57.43 6.28 -12.29
CA ALA A 11 -57.78 6.82 -10.97
C ALA A 11 -59.31 6.86 -10.75
N ASP A 12 -60.09 6.93 -11.83
CA ASP A 12 -61.54 6.93 -11.76
C ASP A 12 -62.08 5.54 -11.39
N LEU A 13 -62.75 5.44 -10.25
CA LEU A 13 -63.46 4.23 -9.81
C LEU A 13 -64.83 4.16 -10.50
N LEU A 14 -65.07 3.06 -11.22
CA LEU A 14 -66.36 2.75 -11.81
C LEU A 14 -67.18 1.95 -10.79
N THR A 15 -68.42 2.37 -10.54
CA THR A 15 -69.29 1.69 -9.56
C THR A 15 -70.35 0.85 -10.29
N LEU A 16 -70.41 -0.43 -9.94
CA LEU A 16 -71.42 -1.38 -10.39
C LEU A 16 -72.26 -1.84 -9.20
N SER A 17 -73.55 -2.13 -9.40
CA SER A 17 -74.43 -2.66 -8.35
C SER A 17 -74.94 -4.06 -8.73
N SER A 18 -74.88 -5.02 -7.82
CA SER A 18 -75.42 -6.38 -7.98
C SER A 18 -76.72 -6.54 -7.19
N ASP A 19 -77.69 -7.29 -7.72
CA ASP A 19 -78.89 -7.65 -6.96
C ASP A 19 -78.63 -8.84 -6.00
N GLU A 20 -77.59 -9.62 -6.27
CA GLU A 20 -77.12 -10.76 -5.48
C GLU A 20 -76.13 -10.35 -4.38
N ASP A 21 -76.10 -11.09 -3.27
CA ASP A 21 -75.05 -10.93 -2.24
C ASP A 21 -73.71 -11.43 -2.79
N LEU A 22 -72.64 -10.65 -2.57
CA LEU A 22 -71.32 -10.83 -3.19
C LEU A 22 -70.21 -11.38 -2.26
N PRO A 23 -70.44 -12.25 -1.26
CA PRO A 23 -69.40 -12.62 -0.28
C PRO A 23 -68.28 -13.50 -0.86
N ARG A 24 -68.45 -14.00 -2.09
CA ARG A 24 -67.47 -14.88 -2.76
C ARG A 24 -66.42 -14.11 -3.58
N PHE A 25 -66.67 -12.84 -3.90
CA PHE A 25 -65.71 -12.02 -4.62
C PHE A 25 -64.63 -11.50 -3.67
N VAL A 26 -63.39 -11.56 -4.12
CA VAL A 26 -62.22 -11.13 -3.35
C VAL A 26 -61.73 -9.79 -3.88
N ASN A 27 -61.56 -8.82 -2.98
CA ASN A 27 -61.01 -7.51 -3.30
C ASN A 27 -59.56 -7.64 -3.81
N HIS A 28 -59.14 -6.69 -4.64
CA HIS A 28 -57.80 -6.54 -5.22
C HIS A 28 -57.36 -7.65 -6.18
N LEU A 29 -58.30 -8.48 -6.65
CA LEU A 29 -58.04 -9.49 -7.69
C LEU A 29 -58.58 -9.06 -9.06
N PRO A 30 -57.99 -9.58 -10.16
CA PRO A 30 -58.46 -9.32 -11.50
C PRO A 30 -59.87 -9.86 -11.71
N VAL A 31 -60.65 -9.15 -12.51
CA VAL A 31 -62.01 -9.55 -12.90
C VAL A 31 -62.18 -9.38 -14.41
N LYS A 32 -63.12 -10.11 -14.99
CA LYS A 32 -63.51 -9.96 -16.39
C LYS A 32 -64.95 -9.47 -16.46
N LEU A 33 -65.17 -8.39 -17.21
CA LEU A 33 -66.50 -7.89 -17.53
C LEU A 33 -66.86 -8.33 -18.95
N MET A 34 -68.05 -8.88 -19.11
CA MET A 34 -68.56 -9.29 -20.42
C MET A 34 -70.06 -9.01 -20.55
N GLU A 35 -70.49 -8.72 -21.78
CA GLU A 35 -71.90 -8.54 -22.13
C GLU A 35 -72.46 -9.89 -22.59
N TYR A 36 -73.51 -10.40 -21.93
CA TYR A 36 -74.15 -11.68 -22.28
C TYR A 36 -75.67 -11.53 -22.25
N GLN A 37 -76.34 -11.82 -23.36
CA GLN A 37 -77.81 -11.73 -23.51
C GLN A 37 -78.43 -10.37 -23.13
N GLY A 38 -77.67 -9.28 -23.22
CA GLY A 38 -78.14 -7.93 -22.88
C GLY A 38 -77.92 -7.52 -21.42
N GLU A 39 -77.31 -8.38 -20.61
CA GLU A 39 -76.91 -8.12 -19.22
C GLU A 39 -75.38 -8.07 -19.10
N LEU A 40 -74.87 -7.29 -18.13
CA LEU A 40 -73.45 -7.21 -17.82
C LEU A 40 -73.11 -8.25 -16.75
N LEU A 41 -72.15 -9.12 -17.05
CA LEU A 41 -71.64 -10.12 -16.13
C LEU A 41 -70.23 -9.74 -15.66
N ILE A 42 -69.99 -9.87 -14.36
CA ILE A 42 -68.65 -9.84 -13.78
C ILE A 42 -68.23 -11.27 -13.43
N VAL A 43 -67.02 -11.64 -13.84
CA VAL A 43 -66.43 -12.97 -13.64
C VAL A 43 -65.11 -12.85 -12.89
N GLN A 44 -64.94 -13.65 -11.84
CA GLN A 44 -63.69 -13.79 -11.08
C GLN A 44 -63.41 -15.28 -10.84
N GLY A 45 -62.50 -15.86 -11.62
CA GLY A 45 -62.30 -17.31 -11.64
C GLY A 45 -63.57 -18.04 -12.09
N ASP A 46 -64.07 -18.97 -11.27
CA ASP A 46 -65.31 -19.72 -11.52
C ASP A 46 -66.58 -18.99 -11.02
N ILE A 47 -66.43 -17.80 -10.43
CA ILE A 47 -67.52 -17.04 -9.82
C ILE A 47 -68.03 -16.01 -10.83
N GLN A 48 -69.34 -15.98 -11.05
CA GLN A 48 -70.01 -15.03 -11.94
C GLN A 48 -71.19 -14.38 -11.22
N ALA A 49 -71.44 -13.10 -11.50
CA ALA A 49 -72.61 -12.37 -11.01
C ALA A 49 -73.11 -11.36 -12.05
N VAL A 50 -74.42 -11.10 -12.06
CA VAL A 50 -75.05 -10.06 -12.88
C VAL A 50 -74.90 -8.71 -12.20
N VAL A 51 -74.44 -7.72 -12.95
CA VAL A 51 -74.14 -6.37 -12.45
C VAL A 51 -74.82 -5.30 -13.28
N ASN A 52 -75.40 -4.32 -12.60
CA ASN A 52 -76.11 -3.18 -13.15
C ASN A 52 -75.26 -1.90 -13.01
N CYS A 53 -75.40 -0.96 -13.95
CA CYS A 53 -74.71 0.34 -13.93
C CYS A 53 -75.72 1.49 -13.94
N SER A 54 -75.33 2.67 -13.44
CA SER A 54 -76.11 3.89 -13.65
C SER A 54 -76.12 4.27 -15.14
N ALA A 55 -77.18 4.93 -15.64
CA ALA A 55 -77.30 5.30 -17.05
C ALA A 55 -76.16 6.20 -17.57
N ILE A 56 -75.50 6.95 -16.67
CA ILE A 56 -74.34 7.81 -16.98
C ILE A 56 -73.07 6.96 -17.12
N ASP A 57 -72.89 5.94 -16.27
CA ASP A 57 -71.74 5.05 -16.29
C ASP A 57 -71.84 4.01 -17.42
N THR A 58 -73.05 3.59 -17.80
CA THR A 58 -73.28 2.68 -18.94
C THR A 58 -72.67 3.23 -20.24
N ALA A 59 -72.79 4.55 -20.48
CA ALA A 59 -72.22 5.19 -21.67
C ALA A 59 -70.67 5.17 -21.71
N LYS A 60 -70.02 5.09 -20.53
CA LYS A 60 -68.56 5.00 -20.39
C LYS A 60 -68.06 3.56 -20.39
N ILE A 61 -68.81 2.64 -19.78
CA ILE A 61 -68.41 1.24 -19.56
C ILE A 61 -68.58 0.40 -20.82
N MET A 62 -69.69 0.54 -21.55
CA MET A 62 -69.98 -0.32 -22.72
C MET A 62 -68.90 -0.29 -23.81
N PRO A 63 -68.30 0.86 -24.18
CA PRO A 63 -67.18 0.89 -25.11
C PRO A 63 -65.92 0.17 -24.61
N LEU A 64 -65.70 0.12 -23.29
CA LEU A 64 -64.55 -0.53 -22.66
C LEU A 64 -64.75 -2.05 -22.56
N VAL A 65 -65.95 -2.49 -22.22
CA VAL A 65 -66.30 -3.92 -22.14
C VAL A 65 -66.22 -4.60 -23.51
N ARG A 66 -66.54 -3.87 -24.59
CA ARG A 66 -66.41 -4.38 -25.97
C ARG A 66 -64.98 -4.46 -26.48
N ARG A 67 -63.99 -3.94 -25.75
CA ARG A 67 -62.57 -4.04 -26.09
C ARG A 67 -61.96 -5.19 -25.28
N ASP A 68 -61.61 -6.28 -25.96
CA ASP A 68 -60.99 -7.46 -25.34
C ASP A 68 -59.65 -7.19 -24.64
N GLN A 69 -59.01 -6.06 -24.97
CA GLN A 69 -57.72 -5.65 -24.43
C GLN A 69 -57.82 -5.02 -23.03
N VAL A 70 -59.02 -4.60 -22.59
CA VAL A 70 -59.19 -3.94 -21.29
C VAL A 70 -59.01 -4.96 -20.17
N ARG A 71 -58.26 -4.57 -19.14
CA ARG A 71 -58.08 -5.37 -17.93
C ARG A 71 -58.72 -4.64 -16.75
N TRP A 72 -59.41 -5.39 -15.91
CA TRP A 72 -60.22 -4.87 -14.82
C TRP A 72 -59.71 -5.39 -13.48
N LEU A 73 -59.70 -4.51 -12.48
CA LEU A 73 -59.37 -4.80 -11.09
C LEU A 73 -60.60 -4.52 -10.23
N LEU A 74 -60.97 -5.48 -9.37
CA LEU A 74 -61.95 -5.24 -8.32
C LEU A 74 -61.28 -4.53 -7.15
N SER A 75 -61.51 -3.22 -6.99
CA SER A 75 -60.85 -2.43 -5.94
C SER A 75 -61.49 -2.66 -4.56
N MET A 76 -62.81 -2.61 -4.47
CA MET A 76 -63.52 -2.72 -3.20
C MET A 76 -64.98 -3.15 -3.43
N ILE A 77 -65.49 -3.99 -2.55
CA ILE A 77 -66.92 -4.29 -2.42
C ILE A 77 -67.47 -3.56 -1.19
N LYS A 78 -68.57 -2.83 -1.36
CA LYS A 78 -69.30 -2.20 -0.26
C LYS A 78 -70.79 -2.51 -0.43
N ASP A 79 -71.33 -3.32 0.47
CA ASP A 79 -72.68 -3.88 0.40
C ASP A 79 -72.91 -4.59 -0.94
N LYS A 80 -73.83 -4.08 -1.77
CA LYS A 80 -74.15 -4.57 -3.11
C LYS A 80 -73.41 -3.85 -4.24
N ASN A 81 -72.51 -2.92 -3.91
CA ASN A 81 -71.76 -2.13 -4.89
C ASN A 81 -70.32 -2.63 -5.04
N LEU A 82 -69.90 -2.89 -6.28
CA LEU A 82 -68.53 -3.21 -6.66
C LEU A 82 -67.87 -1.97 -7.26
N MET A 83 -66.71 -1.60 -6.74
CA MET A 83 -65.88 -0.53 -7.30
C MET A 83 -64.75 -1.13 -8.11
N LEU A 84 -64.67 -0.77 -9.39
CA LEU A 84 -63.71 -1.28 -10.34
C LEU A 84 -62.74 -0.21 -10.80
N GLN A 85 -61.49 -0.63 -10.99
CA GLN A 85 -60.49 0.11 -11.75
C GLN A 85 -60.18 -0.65 -13.05
N TYR A 86 -59.67 0.06 -14.05
CA TYR A 86 -59.35 -0.54 -15.34
C TYR A 86 -58.10 0.07 -15.94
N CYS A 87 -57.43 -0.67 -16.83
CA CYS A 87 -56.36 -0.17 -17.67
C CYS A 87 -56.64 -0.50 -19.15
N THR A 88 -56.16 0.34 -20.06
CA THR A 88 -56.42 0.26 -21.51
C THR A 88 -55.11 0.15 -22.30
N PRO A 89 -54.50 -1.04 -22.42
CA PRO A 89 -53.34 -1.23 -23.28
C PRO A 89 -53.73 -1.05 -24.75
N VAL A 90 -52.77 -0.60 -25.57
CA VAL A 90 -52.92 -0.44 -27.03
C VAL A 90 -52.91 -1.80 -27.73
N GLU A 91 -52.01 -2.69 -27.29
CA GLU A 91 -51.83 -4.04 -27.80
C GLU A 91 -51.53 -5.01 -26.66
N LEU A 92 -51.89 -6.28 -26.86
CA LEU A 92 -51.64 -7.39 -25.95
C LEU A 92 -50.83 -8.43 -26.72
N ILE A 93 -49.63 -8.73 -26.24
CA ILE A 93 -48.65 -9.59 -26.93
C ILE A 93 -48.27 -10.73 -26.00
N GLU A 94 -48.56 -11.96 -26.40
CA GLU A 94 -48.13 -13.14 -25.67
C GLU A 94 -46.77 -13.62 -26.21
N MET A 95 -45.72 -13.49 -25.39
CA MET A 95 -44.36 -13.89 -25.79
C MET A 95 -43.51 -14.18 -24.55
N PRO A 96 -42.87 -15.37 -24.45
CA PRO A 96 -41.89 -15.61 -23.41
C PRO A 96 -40.64 -14.76 -23.64
N ILE A 97 -40.14 -14.11 -22.60
CA ILE A 97 -38.97 -13.24 -22.69
C ILE A 97 -38.11 -13.33 -21.43
N GLU A 98 -36.81 -13.52 -21.63
CA GLU A 98 -35.78 -13.44 -20.59
C GLU A 98 -35.01 -12.13 -20.76
N ILE A 99 -34.88 -11.39 -19.66
CA ILE A 99 -34.25 -10.07 -19.62
C ILE A 99 -33.02 -10.13 -18.73
N GLY A 100 -31.85 -9.91 -19.33
CA GLY A 100 -30.58 -9.91 -18.63
C GLY A 100 -30.33 -8.67 -17.79
N ILE A 101 -29.92 -8.90 -16.55
CA ILE A 101 -29.41 -7.88 -15.62
C ILE A 101 -27.91 -8.08 -15.47
N ASP A 102 -27.18 -6.96 -15.48
CA ASP A 102 -25.73 -6.96 -15.32
C ASP A 102 -25.29 -6.18 -14.07
N PRO A 103 -24.01 -6.30 -13.68
CA PRO A 103 -23.48 -5.64 -12.49
C PRO A 103 -23.60 -4.10 -12.51
N LEU A 104 -23.62 -3.48 -13.70
CA LEU A 104 -23.84 -2.04 -13.84
C LEU A 104 -25.20 -1.62 -13.27
N ILE A 105 -26.24 -2.39 -13.57
CA ILE A 105 -27.60 -2.11 -13.08
C ILE A 105 -27.70 -2.34 -11.57
N ALA A 106 -27.08 -3.40 -11.05
CA ALA A 106 -26.99 -3.63 -9.60
C ALA A 106 -26.27 -2.48 -8.89
N ASP A 107 -25.14 -2.01 -9.45
CA ASP A 107 -24.41 -0.84 -8.94
C ASP A 107 -25.25 0.45 -8.97
N ASP A 108 -26.02 0.68 -10.04
CA ASP A 108 -26.90 1.83 -10.18
C ASP A 108 -28.03 1.81 -9.13
N LEU A 109 -28.66 0.66 -8.91
CA LEU A 109 -29.68 0.47 -7.86
C LEU A 109 -29.12 0.68 -6.46
N PHE A 110 -27.94 0.13 -6.18
CA PHE A 110 -27.26 0.33 -4.91
C PHE A 110 -26.94 1.81 -4.68
N SER A 111 -26.45 2.51 -5.71
CA SER A 111 -26.14 3.95 -5.62
C SER A 111 -27.38 4.81 -5.35
N LYS A 112 -28.56 4.36 -5.79
CA LYS A 112 -29.85 4.99 -5.54
C LYS A 112 -30.52 4.51 -4.23
N GLN A 113 -29.84 3.65 -3.46
CA GLN A 113 -30.30 3.07 -2.19
C GLN A 113 -31.57 2.21 -2.33
N GLU A 114 -31.81 1.62 -3.50
CA GLU A 114 -32.95 0.73 -3.75
C GLU A 114 -32.66 -0.73 -3.34
N ILE A 115 -31.37 -1.10 -3.27
CA ILE A 115 -30.91 -2.39 -2.76
C ILE A 115 -29.84 -2.20 -1.68
N LEU A 116 -29.80 -3.11 -0.70
CA LEU A 116 -28.91 -3.03 0.46
C LEU A 116 -27.45 -3.38 0.16
N THR A 117 -27.23 -4.26 -0.81
CA THR A 117 -25.89 -4.71 -1.23
C THR A 117 -25.83 -4.74 -2.75
N LYS A 118 -24.61 -4.72 -3.30
CA LYS A 118 -24.34 -4.82 -4.75
C LYS A 118 -24.51 -6.25 -5.27
N ASP A 119 -25.61 -6.89 -4.92
CA ASP A 119 -25.92 -8.24 -5.35
C ASP A 119 -26.87 -8.22 -6.56
N ILE A 120 -26.52 -9.02 -7.57
CA ILE A 120 -27.31 -9.15 -8.80
C ILE A 120 -28.59 -9.93 -8.53
N GLY A 121 -28.54 -10.90 -7.60
CA GLY A 121 -29.74 -11.62 -7.17
C GLY A 121 -30.80 -10.67 -6.61
N LEU A 122 -30.39 -9.80 -5.68
CA LEU A 122 -31.26 -8.72 -5.16
C LEU A 122 -31.74 -7.77 -6.27
N ALA A 123 -30.90 -7.42 -7.24
CA ALA A 123 -31.31 -6.59 -8.37
C ALA A 123 -32.36 -7.29 -9.26
N CYS A 124 -32.24 -8.59 -9.49
CA CYS A 124 -33.24 -9.39 -10.21
C CYS A 124 -34.58 -9.42 -9.48
N THR A 125 -34.55 -9.65 -8.17
CA THR A 125 -35.75 -9.61 -7.32
C THR A 125 -36.41 -8.23 -7.35
N TRP A 126 -35.62 -7.16 -7.20
CA TRP A 126 -36.14 -5.78 -7.27
C TRP A 126 -36.76 -5.46 -8.63
N MET A 127 -36.15 -5.92 -9.74
CA MET A 127 -36.70 -5.73 -11.08
C MET A 127 -38.03 -6.48 -11.26
N ALA A 128 -38.13 -7.71 -10.74
CA ALA A 128 -39.38 -8.47 -10.74
C ALA A 128 -40.46 -7.75 -9.91
N GLU A 129 -40.12 -7.29 -8.72
CA GLU A 129 -41.05 -6.56 -7.85
C GLU A 129 -41.49 -5.23 -8.44
N THR A 130 -40.62 -4.52 -9.17
CA THR A 130 -40.88 -3.17 -9.69
C THR A 130 -41.58 -3.15 -11.04
N PHE A 131 -41.35 -4.16 -11.90
CA PHE A 131 -41.83 -4.17 -13.29
C PHE A 131 -42.82 -5.28 -13.64
N LEU A 132 -42.91 -6.36 -12.84
CA LEU A 132 -43.84 -7.47 -13.12
C LEU A 132 -45.03 -7.47 -12.17
N VAL A 133 -46.22 -7.77 -12.72
CA VAL A 133 -47.37 -8.23 -11.95
C VAL A 133 -47.45 -9.75 -12.08
N PRO A 134 -47.16 -10.52 -11.01
CA PRO A 134 -47.15 -11.98 -11.04
C PRO A 134 -48.57 -12.57 -10.92
N ASP A 135 -48.67 -13.89 -11.15
CA ASP A 135 -49.84 -14.73 -10.83
C ASP A 135 -51.16 -14.34 -11.51
N MET A 136 -51.07 -13.82 -12.74
CA MET A 136 -52.25 -13.51 -13.55
C MET A 136 -52.67 -14.72 -14.39
N PRO A 137 -53.96 -14.84 -14.77
CA PRO A 137 -54.48 -15.99 -15.53
C PRO A 137 -53.77 -16.24 -16.88
N GLU A 138 -53.16 -15.18 -17.44
CA GLU A 138 -52.48 -15.17 -18.75
C GLU A 138 -50.94 -15.17 -18.61
N GLY A 139 -50.42 -15.42 -17.42
CA GLY A 139 -48.98 -15.31 -17.10
C GLY A 139 -48.59 -13.90 -16.63
N ASN A 140 -47.29 -13.68 -16.38
CA ASN A 140 -46.79 -12.43 -15.81
C ASN A 140 -47.08 -11.25 -16.74
N TRP A 141 -47.52 -10.12 -16.17
CA TRP A 141 -47.73 -8.90 -16.95
C TRP A 141 -46.49 -8.01 -16.93
N LEU A 142 -46.07 -7.58 -18.10
CA LEU A 142 -45.03 -6.59 -18.30
C LEU A 142 -45.54 -5.42 -19.16
N THR A 143 -45.31 -4.20 -18.71
CA THR A 143 -45.75 -2.99 -19.42
C THR A 143 -44.64 -2.43 -20.29
N VAL A 144 -44.90 -2.27 -21.58
CA VAL A 144 -43.92 -1.79 -22.57
C VAL A 144 -44.43 -0.56 -23.31
N ALA A 145 -43.57 0.44 -23.51
CA ALA A 145 -43.86 1.62 -24.31
C ALA A 145 -43.08 1.63 -25.63
N ARG A 146 -43.79 2.03 -26.70
CA ARG A 146 -43.40 2.30 -28.11
C ARG A 146 -42.07 1.71 -28.63
N PHE A 147 -42.16 0.90 -29.68
CA PHE A 147 -41.10 0.71 -30.69
C PHE A 147 -40.88 2.02 -31.47
N SER A 148 -39.69 2.62 -31.40
CA SER A 148 -39.35 3.72 -32.30
C SER A 148 -38.99 3.17 -33.67
N ASN A 149 -39.89 3.31 -34.65
CA ASN A 149 -39.53 3.38 -36.06
C ASN A 149 -38.66 4.63 -36.27
N SER A 150 -37.34 4.49 -36.14
CA SER A 150 -36.35 5.39 -36.71
C SER A 150 -35.50 4.60 -37.69
N GLN A 151 -35.62 4.95 -38.96
CA GLN A 151 -35.05 4.29 -40.13
C GLN A 151 -33.51 4.31 -40.23
N GLN A 152 -32.77 4.45 -39.12
CA GLN A 152 -31.30 4.60 -39.18
C GLN A 152 -30.45 3.82 -38.18
N ASP A 153 -30.99 3.02 -37.24
CA ASP A 153 -30.14 2.10 -36.45
C ASP A 153 -30.85 0.77 -36.14
N ILE A 154 -30.12 -0.33 -36.33
CA ILE A 154 -30.62 -1.71 -36.54
C ILE A 154 -30.90 -2.47 -35.22
N THR A 155 -30.83 -1.86 -34.04
CA THR A 155 -31.01 -2.59 -32.78
C THR A 155 -32.43 -2.49 -32.25
N ALA A 156 -33.19 -3.58 -32.35
CA ALA A 156 -34.56 -3.73 -31.84
C ALA A 156 -34.61 -3.67 -30.29
N GLY A 157 -34.65 -2.45 -29.73
CA GLY A 157 -34.85 -2.19 -28.30
C GLY A 157 -36.28 -1.76 -27.96
N PHE A 158 -36.66 -1.86 -26.68
CA PHE A 158 -37.96 -1.41 -26.15
C PHE A 158 -37.83 -0.82 -24.75
N GLN A 159 -38.89 -0.19 -24.24
CA GLN A 159 -38.89 0.46 -22.92
C GLN A 159 -39.90 -0.20 -22.00
N MET A 160 -39.47 -0.61 -20.81
CA MET A 160 -40.37 -1.11 -19.77
C MET A 160 -40.78 0.01 -18.83
N LEU A 161 -42.02 -0.07 -18.36
CA LEU A 161 -42.59 0.86 -17.38
C LEU A 161 -43.03 0.09 -16.14
N GLY A 162 -42.62 0.56 -14.96
CA GLY A 162 -42.90 -0.04 -13.67
C GLY A 162 -43.35 0.99 -12.64
N LEU A 163 -43.30 0.64 -11.36
CA LEU A 163 -43.72 1.48 -10.22
C LEU A 163 -42.89 2.77 -10.06
N GLY A 164 -43.18 3.80 -10.86
CA GLY A 164 -42.43 5.07 -10.85
C GLY A 164 -41.04 4.96 -11.50
N TRP A 165 -40.77 3.86 -12.20
CA TRP A 165 -39.50 3.56 -12.86
C TRP A 165 -39.70 3.23 -14.34
N ARG A 166 -38.65 3.49 -15.11
CA ARG A 166 -38.54 3.15 -16.52
C ARG A 166 -37.19 2.49 -16.78
N ALA A 167 -37.22 1.36 -17.48
CA ALA A 167 -36.03 0.64 -17.93
C ALA A 167 -35.95 0.67 -19.45
N ASP A 168 -34.79 1.04 -19.99
CA ASP A 168 -34.51 0.95 -21.43
C ASP A 168 -33.82 -0.40 -21.72
N ILE A 169 -34.37 -1.19 -22.64
CA ILE A 169 -33.88 -2.50 -23.06
C ILE A 169 -33.33 -2.44 -24.48
N GLU A 170 -32.18 -3.10 -24.71
CA GLU A 170 -31.64 -3.34 -26.05
C GLU A 170 -31.38 -4.85 -26.25
N GLN A 171 -31.47 -5.28 -27.51
CA GLN A 171 -31.05 -6.62 -27.90
C GLN A 171 -29.51 -6.71 -27.95
N SER A 172 -28.95 -7.70 -27.26
CA SER A 172 -27.52 -8.02 -27.23
C SER A 172 -27.08 -8.66 -28.55
N ARG A 173 -25.76 -8.63 -28.84
CA ARG A 173 -25.15 -9.30 -30.01
C ARG A 173 -25.38 -10.82 -30.02
N SER A 174 -25.62 -11.42 -28.85
CA SER A 174 -25.94 -12.83 -28.67
C SER A 174 -27.43 -13.18 -28.87
N GLY A 175 -28.28 -12.19 -29.18
CA GLY A 175 -29.71 -12.37 -29.44
C GLY A 175 -30.65 -12.19 -28.24
N GLY A 176 -30.13 -12.16 -27.01
CA GLY A 176 -30.92 -11.94 -25.78
C GLY A 176 -31.21 -10.46 -25.47
N PHE A 177 -32.18 -10.17 -24.60
CA PHE A 177 -32.52 -8.81 -24.19
C PHE A 177 -31.78 -8.41 -22.92
N LEU A 178 -31.32 -7.16 -22.82
CA LEU A 178 -30.57 -6.72 -21.65
C LEU A 178 -30.84 -5.25 -21.28
N VAL A 179 -30.91 -5.01 -19.98
CA VAL A 179 -31.21 -3.70 -19.42
C VAL A 179 -30.00 -2.78 -19.57
N LYS A 180 -30.24 -1.59 -20.15
CA LYS A 180 -29.19 -0.60 -20.41
C LYS A 180 -29.18 0.54 -19.41
N ARG A 181 -30.37 0.98 -18.98
CA ARG A 181 -30.52 2.17 -18.15
C ARG A 181 -31.81 2.12 -17.34
N LEU A 182 -31.73 2.58 -16.09
CA LEU A 182 -32.86 2.79 -15.20
C LEU A 182 -33.05 4.28 -14.87
N THR A 183 -34.26 4.78 -15.03
CA THR A 183 -34.63 6.17 -14.74
C THR A 183 -35.94 6.24 -13.96
N ARG A 184 -36.09 7.24 -13.09
CA ARG A 184 -37.38 7.53 -12.45
C ARG A 184 -38.32 8.19 -13.45
N SER A 185 -39.56 7.75 -13.49
CA SER A 185 -40.60 8.25 -14.40
C SER A 185 -41.84 8.66 -13.60
N VAL A 186 -42.38 9.85 -13.91
CA VAL A 186 -43.57 10.42 -13.27
C VAL A 186 -44.82 10.32 -14.16
N SER A 187 -44.64 10.03 -15.45
CA SER A 187 -45.71 10.08 -16.45
C SER A 187 -46.61 8.83 -16.40
N ARG A 188 -47.92 9.04 -16.17
CA ARG A 188 -48.97 8.01 -16.28
C ARG A 188 -49.67 7.97 -17.65
N ASP A 189 -49.51 9.02 -18.48
CA ASP A 189 -50.31 9.23 -19.70
C ASP A 189 -49.67 8.72 -21.01
N ALA A 190 -48.71 7.80 -20.92
CA ALA A 190 -48.07 7.24 -22.12
C ALA A 190 -48.87 6.03 -22.65
N SER A 191 -49.13 5.98 -23.96
CA SER A 191 -49.67 4.79 -24.62
C SER A 191 -48.73 3.59 -24.46
N PHE A 192 -49.22 2.48 -23.94
CA PHE A 192 -48.43 1.28 -23.63
C PHE A 192 -49.06 0.01 -24.22
N SER A 193 -48.22 -0.99 -24.47
CA SER A 193 -48.62 -2.36 -24.78
C SER A 193 -48.35 -3.25 -23.57
N LEU A 194 -49.14 -4.33 -23.44
CA LEU A 194 -49.02 -5.30 -22.36
C LEU A 194 -48.46 -6.60 -22.91
N LEU A 195 -47.30 -7.01 -22.40
CA LEU A 195 -46.72 -8.32 -22.66
C LEU A 195 -47.17 -9.31 -21.59
N THR A 196 -47.60 -10.50 -22.02
CA THR A 196 -48.05 -11.58 -21.13
C THR A 196 -47.29 -12.87 -21.44
N GLY A 197 -47.07 -13.70 -20.41
CA GLY A 197 -46.44 -15.01 -20.54
C GLY A 197 -45.37 -15.27 -19.48
N TYR A 198 -44.40 -16.14 -19.81
CA TYR A 198 -43.24 -16.37 -18.95
C TYR A 198 -42.22 -15.24 -19.12
N ILE A 199 -42.06 -14.43 -18.08
CA ILE A 199 -41.15 -13.29 -18.06
C ILE A 199 -40.24 -13.42 -16.85
N ALA A 200 -38.93 -13.50 -17.09
CA ALA A 200 -37.92 -13.67 -16.06
C ALA A 200 -36.78 -12.67 -16.24
N PHE A 201 -36.20 -12.26 -15.11
CA PHE A 201 -34.95 -11.51 -15.09
C PHE A 201 -33.81 -12.45 -14.68
N GLU A 202 -32.76 -12.49 -15.49
CA GLU A 202 -31.64 -13.40 -15.29
C GLU A 202 -30.33 -12.65 -15.05
N ASP A 203 -29.44 -13.28 -14.27
CA ASP A 203 -28.08 -12.80 -14.11
C ASP A 203 -27.25 -13.10 -15.37
N VAL A 204 -26.87 -12.04 -16.08
CA VAL A 204 -26.05 -12.11 -17.30
C VAL A 204 -24.62 -11.68 -17.02
N SER A 205 -24.17 -11.74 -15.76
CA SER A 205 -22.79 -11.52 -15.36
C SER A 205 -21.81 -12.41 -16.12
N VAL A 206 -20.58 -11.92 -16.29
CA VAL A 206 -19.49 -12.66 -16.94
C VAL A 206 -19.23 -13.99 -16.21
N ALA A 207 -19.36 -14.03 -14.89
CA ALA A 207 -19.23 -15.25 -14.10
C ALA A 207 -20.25 -16.32 -14.53
N THR A 208 -21.52 -15.93 -14.64
CA THR A 208 -22.60 -16.84 -15.01
C THR A 208 -22.49 -17.30 -16.47
N GLN A 209 -22.10 -16.40 -17.38
CA GLN A 209 -21.84 -16.75 -18.78
C GLN A 209 -20.69 -17.76 -18.92
N LEU A 210 -19.56 -17.53 -18.25
CA LEU A 210 -18.38 -18.39 -18.32
C LEU A 210 -18.62 -19.75 -17.65
N ASN A 211 -19.42 -19.81 -16.60
CA ASN A 211 -19.77 -21.05 -15.90
C ASN A 211 -20.88 -21.85 -16.59
N SER A 212 -21.51 -21.31 -17.64
CA SER A 212 -22.52 -22.05 -18.40
C SER A 212 -21.92 -23.31 -19.02
N PRO A 213 -22.63 -24.46 -19.03
CA PRO A 213 -22.10 -25.72 -19.56
C PRO A 213 -21.62 -25.61 -21.01
N ALA A 214 -22.33 -24.84 -21.83
CA ALA A 214 -21.99 -24.61 -23.24
C ALA A 214 -20.73 -23.75 -23.42
N ALA A 215 -20.57 -22.68 -22.62
CA ALA A 215 -19.35 -21.87 -22.64
C ALA A 215 -18.15 -22.67 -22.14
N LEU A 216 -18.28 -23.39 -21.02
CA LEU A 216 -17.20 -24.24 -20.49
C LEU A 216 -16.76 -25.30 -21.49
N ALA A 217 -17.68 -25.92 -22.24
CA ALA A 217 -17.34 -26.89 -23.28
C ALA A 217 -16.54 -26.23 -24.43
N SER A 218 -16.97 -25.05 -24.88
CA SER A 218 -16.31 -24.29 -25.95
C SER A 218 -14.92 -23.81 -25.52
N LEU A 219 -14.80 -23.28 -24.31
CA LEU A 219 -13.55 -22.80 -23.73
C LEU A 219 -12.56 -23.95 -23.50
N LYS A 220 -13.03 -25.11 -23.01
CA LYS A 220 -12.20 -26.33 -22.87
C LYS A 220 -11.76 -26.88 -24.22
N ALA A 221 -12.56 -26.76 -25.28
CA ALA A 221 -12.13 -27.12 -26.62
C ALA A 221 -10.99 -26.21 -27.09
N ALA A 222 -11.12 -24.90 -26.90
CA ALA A 222 -10.06 -23.94 -27.22
C ALA A 222 -8.75 -24.20 -26.46
N LEU A 223 -8.82 -24.63 -25.19
CA LEU A 223 -7.64 -25.02 -24.39
C LEU A 223 -6.98 -26.33 -24.83
N ARG A 224 -7.69 -27.22 -25.53
CA ARG A 224 -7.06 -28.43 -26.11
C ARG A 224 -6.21 -28.06 -27.32
N ASP A 225 -6.64 -27.06 -28.07
CA ASP A 225 -5.94 -26.57 -29.26
C ASP A 225 -4.78 -25.64 -28.88
N ASN A 226 -4.97 -24.81 -27.84
CA ASN A 226 -3.95 -23.91 -27.29
C ASN A 226 -3.44 -24.45 -25.94
N ALA A 227 -2.24 -25.03 -25.91
CA ALA A 227 -1.63 -25.55 -24.68
C ALA A 227 -1.73 -24.54 -23.51
N SER A 228 -2.23 -24.99 -22.35
CA SER A 228 -2.50 -24.10 -21.21
C SER A 228 -1.21 -23.47 -20.66
N TYR A 229 -1.22 -22.15 -20.56
CA TYR A 229 -0.09 -21.39 -20.03
C TYR A 229 0.08 -21.59 -18.53
N LEU A 230 -1.04 -21.72 -17.79
CA LEU A 230 -1.04 -21.99 -16.36
C LEU A 230 -0.48 -23.37 -15.99
N GLU A 231 -0.64 -24.36 -16.88
CA GLU A 231 -0.06 -25.70 -16.69
C GLU A 231 1.44 -25.70 -16.95
N LEU A 232 1.90 -24.99 -17.99
CA LEU A 232 3.32 -24.83 -18.30
C LEU A 232 4.10 -24.23 -17.12
N TRP A 233 3.58 -23.18 -16.49
CA TRP A 233 4.26 -22.57 -15.34
C TRP A 233 4.12 -23.38 -14.04
N GLN A 234 3.11 -24.24 -13.91
CA GLN A 234 3.07 -25.21 -12.81
C GLN A 234 4.23 -26.19 -12.94
N LEU A 235 4.46 -26.72 -14.14
CA LEU A 235 5.55 -27.64 -14.41
C LEU A 235 6.91 -26.99 -14.09
N TYR A 236 7.09 -25.71 -14.45
CA TYR A 236 8.27 -24.95 -14.04
C TYR A 236 8.42 -24.86 -12.50
N ASN A 237 7.35 -24.53 -11.77
CA ASN A 237 7.39 -24.45 -10.30
C ASN A 237 7.77 -25.79 -9.66
N ASP A 238 7.26 -26.89 -10.20
CA ASP A 238 7.57 -28.25 -9.71
C ASP A 238 9.03 -28.61 -9.99
N LYS A 239 9.56 -28.24 -11.17
CA LYS A 239 10.98 -28.41 -11.50
C LYS A 239 11.90 -27.53 -10.65
N GLU A 240 11.53 -26.28 -10.38
CA GLU A 240 12.29 -25.38 -9.48
C GLU A 240 12.37 -25.98 -8.07
N TRP A 241 11.26 -26.51 -7.55
CA TRP A 241 11.24 -27.20 -6.26
C TRP A 241 12.12 -28.46 -6.26
N GLN A 242 12.04 -29.29 -7.31
CA GLN A 242 12.89 -30.47 -7.46
C GLN A 242 14.37 -30.11 -7.56
N SER A 243 14.72 -29.03 -8.26
CA SER A 243 16.08 -28.53 -8.38
C SER A 243 16.62 -28.10 -7.01
N ALA A 244 15.85 -27.32 -6.25
CA ALA A 244 16.22 -26.91 -4.90
C ALA A 244 16.39 -28.12 -3.95
N GLN A 245 15.52 -29.13 -4.06
CA GLN A 245 15.66 -30.39 -3.29
C GLN A 245 16.94 -31.16 -3.68
N LYS A 246 17.25 -31.27 -4.97
CA LYS A 246 18.49 -31.91 -5.46
C LYS A 246 19.73 -31.16 -4.96
N GLU A 247 19.73 -29.84 -5.00
CA GLU A 247 20.83 -29.00 -4.51
C GLU A 247 21.03 -29.16 -3.00
N ALA A 248 19.94 -29.13 -2.22
CA ALA A 248 19.99 -29.34 -0.77
C ALA A 248 20.47 -30.77 -0.41
N SER A 249 20.01 -31.78 -1.15
CA SER A 249 20.44 -33.17 -0.97
C SER A 249 21.90 -33.38 -1.37
N ALA A 250 22.39 -32.68 -2.41
CA ALA A 250 23.77 -32.77 -2.87
C ALA A 250 24.75 -32.10 -1.90
N LEU A 251 24.34 -31.02 -1.22
CA LEU A 251 25.12 -30.41 -0.15
C LEU A 251 25.17 -31.30 1.10
N GLY A 252 24.07 -32.00 1.41
CA GLY A 252 23.92 -32.80 2.62
C GLY A 252 23.73 -31.95 3.88
N SER A 253 24.16 -32.46 5.03
CA SER A 253 24.03 -31.79 6.33
C SER A 253 25.33 -31.88 7.13
N LEU A 254 25.63 -30.83 7.91
CA LEU A 254 26.77 -30.78 8.81
C LEU A 254 26.29 -30.94 10.25
N HIS A 255 26.77 -31.98 10.94
CA HIS A 255 26.48 -32.20 12.35
C HIS A 255 27.45 -31.44 13.24
N PHE A 256 26.93 -30.63 14.17
CA PHE A 256 27.72 -29.92 15.18
C PHE A 256 27.43 -30.46 16.58
N ILE A 257 28.44 -30.38 17.45
CA ILE A 257 28.41 -30.93 18.82
C ILE A 257 28.50 -29.86 19.91
N ASP A 258 28.87 -28.63 19.52
CA ASP A 258 28.90 -27.48 20.43
C ASP A 258 28.57 -26.18 19.69
N SER A 259 28.07 -25.19 20.41
CA SER A 259 27.72 -23.86 19.89
C SER A 259 28.07 -22.75 20.88
N GLU A 260 28.94 -21.81 20.49
CA GLU A 260 29.35 -20.68 21.32
C GLU A 260 28.76 -19.36 20.79
N PRO A 261 27.98 -18.60 21.58
CA PRO A 261 27.52 -17.27 21.18
C PRO A 261 28.64 -16.23 21.29
N PHE A 262 28.72 -15.32 20.31
CA PHE A 262 29.60 -14.15 20.34
C PHE A 262 28.97 -12.95 19.62
N GLU A 263 29.47 -11.74 19.87
CA GLU A 263 29.03 -10.52 19.17
C GLU A 263 29.89 -10.28 17.92
N ASP A 264 29.26 -10.23 16.75
CA ASP A 264 29.91 -9.86 15.48
C ASP A 264 29.45 -8.45 15.08
N GLY A 265 30.11 -7.43 15.66
CA GLY A 265 29.77 -6.02 15.45
C GLY A 265 28.56 -5.57 16.28
N ARG A 266 27.40 -5.37 15.64
CA ARG A 266 26.12 -5.02 16.31
C ARG A 266 25.12 -6.18 16.36
N ASP A 267 25.49 -7.34 15.81
CA ASP A 267 24.62 -8.51 15.68
C ASP A 267 25.18 -9.69 16.48
N ASN A 268 24.28 -10.52 17.01
CA ASN A 268 24.66 -11.77 17.67
C ASN A 268 24.98 -12.84 16.62
N ALA A 269 26.05 -13.60 16.85
CA ALA A 269 26.48 -14.73 16.02
C ALA A 269 26.81 -15.95 16.89
N TRP A 270 26.83 -17.14 16.29
CA TRP A 270 27.13 -18.40 16.96
C TRP A 270 28.24 -19.13 16.22
N ARG A 271 29.28 -19.56 16.93
CA ARG A 271 30.30 -20.44 16.39
C ARG A 271 29.86 -21.89 16.62
N LEU A 272 29.68 -22.64 15.54
CA LEU A 272 29.29 -24.04 15.55
C LEU A 272 30.52 -24.93 15.36
N ILE A 273 30.72 -25.85 16.29
CA ILE A 273 31.85 -26.79 16.29
C ILE A 273 31.41 -28.11 15.67
N PRO A 274 31.92 -28.48 14.47
CA PRO A 274 31.54 -29.70 13.78
C PRO A 274 32.03 -30.96 14.52
N LYS A 275 31.31 -32.09 14.36
CA LYS A 275 31.65 -33.37 15.01
C LYS A 275 32.98 -33.95 14.52
N SER A 276 33.29 -33.79 13.24
CA SER A 276 34.51 -34.28 12.58
C SER A 276 35.11 -33.21 11.68
N ALA A 277 36.44 -33.14 11.64
CA ALA A 277 37.16 -32.28 10.70
C ALA A 277 36.95 -32.71 9.24
N ASP A 278 36.74 -34.01 9.00
CA ASP A 278 36.49 -34.55 7.66
C ASP A 278 35.11 -34.12 7.14
N ASP A 279 34.06 -34.24 7.96
CA ASP A 279 32.70 -33.78 7.64
C ASP A 279 32.67 -32.27 7.33
N PHE A 280 33.43 -31.47 8.08
CA PHE A 280 33.58 -30.03 7.82
C PHE A 280 34.26 -29.75 6.48
N ASN A 281 35.36 -30.45 6.19
CA ASN A 281 36.11 -30.26 4.94
C ASN A 281 35.28 -30.71 3.72
N GLU A 282 34.53 -31.81 3.85
CA GLU A 282 33.61 -32.29 2.83
C GLU A 282 32.47 -31.30 2.60
N PHE A 283 31.78 -30.86 3.65
CA PHE A 283 30.71 -29.86 3.55
C PHE A 283 31.20 -28.53 2.97
N HIS A 284 32.38 -28.04 3.37
CA HIS A 284 32.99 -26.82 2.82
C HIS A 284 33.41 -26.98 1.35
N LYS A 285 33.89 -28.17 0.95
CA LYS A 285 34.21 -28.49 -0.44
C LYS A 285 32.94 -28.54 -1.29
N LEU A 286 31.88 -29.19 -0.80
CA LEU A 286 30.58 -29.27 -1.46
C LEU A 286 29.95 -27.88 -1.60
N TRP A 287 29.95 -27.07 -0.54
CA TRP A 287 29.49 -25.68 -0.55
C TRP A 287 30.19 -24.84 -1.63
N LYS A 288 31.50 -25.01 -1.79
CA LYS A 288 32.27 -24.34 -2.86
C LYS A 288 31.98 -24.90 -4.25
N SER A 289 31.74 -26.21 -4.36
CA SER A 289 31.48 -26.86 -5.66
C SER A 289 30.11 -26.53 -6.23
N LEU A 290 29.11 -26.28 -5.37
CA LEU A 290 27.75 -25.92 -5.75
C LEU A 290 27.60 -24.41 -6.07
N ASP A 291 28.67 -23.63 -5.98
CA ASP A 291 28.68 -22.17 -6.22
C ASP A 291 27.57 -21.40 -5.46
N LEU A 292 27.24 -21.86 -4.25
CA LEU A 292 26.19 -21.27 -3.41
C LEU A 292 26.53 -19.82 -3.07
N LYS A 293 25.55 -18.92 -3.25
CA LYS A 293 25.70 -17.50 -2.88
C LYS A 293 26.03 -17.37 -1.40
N LYS A 294 26.87 -16.41 -1.02
CA LYS A 294 27.16 -16.10 0.39
C LYS A 294 25.91 -15.71 1.21
N SER A 295 24.85 -15.29 0.53
CA SER A 295 23.56 -14.94 1.12
C SER A 295 22.60 -16.13 1.27
N SER A 296 23.03 -17.35 0.94
CA SER A 296 22.18 -18.54 1.03
C SER A 296 21.86 -18.82 2.49
N GLU A 297 20.56 -18.99 2.77
CA GLU A 297 20.08 -19.24 4.13
C GLU A 297 20.21 -20.74 4.47
N VAL A 298 20.67 -21.02 5.67
CA VAL A 298 20.72 -22.36 6.25
C VAL A 298 19.78 -22.43 7.44
N ASP A 299 19.20 -23.61 7.64
CA ASP A 299 18.45 -23.93 8.85
C ASP A 299 19.37 -24.69 9.81
N VAL A 300 19.29 -24.31 11.09
CA VAL A 300 19.93 -24.99 12.21
C VAL A 300 18.85 -25.63 13.07
N ASN A 301 18.93 -26.95 13.26
CA ASN A 301 17.93 -27.71 13.99
C ASN A 301 18.53 -28.90 14.77
N CYS A 302 17.82 -29.43 15.76
CA CYS A 302 18.23 -30.66 16.47
C CYS A 302 18.08 -31.91 15.60
N ASP A 303 17.05 -31.95 14.76
CA ASP A 303 16.74 -33.10 13.91
C ASP A 303 17.40 -32.99 12.53
N PRO A 304 17.79 -34.12 11.92
CA PRO A 304 18.30 -34.15 10.56
C PRO A 304 17.23 -33.65 9.56
N PRO A 305 17.64 -33.10 8.41
CA PRO A 305 16.71 -32.63 7.39
C PRO A 305 15.92 -33.80 6.77
N ASN A 306 14.64 -33.55 6.50
CA ASN A 306 13.81 -34.42 5.67
C ASN A 306 13.63 -33.78 4.28
N TRP A 307 14.42 -34.23 3.31
CA TRP A 307 14.35 -33.70 1.93
C TRP A 307 13.22 -34.31 1.08
N ALA A 308 12.51 -35.32 1.58
CA ALA A 308 11.44 -36.02 0.86
C ALA A 308 10.03 -35.40 1.05
N GLU A 309 9.90 -34.26 1.74
CA GLU A 309 8.61 -33.58 1.93
C GLU A 309 8.05 -33.01 0.62
N GLU A 310 6.76 -33.20 0.38
CA GLU A 310 6.05 -32.57 -0.74
C GLU A 310 5.61 -31.14 -0.40
N LEU A 311 5.40 -30.30 -1.44
CA LEU A 311 4.89 -28.93 -1.28
C LEU A 311 3.53 -28.89 -0.57
N ASN A 312 2.70 -29.92 -0.74
CA ASN A 312 1.36 -30.03 -0.17
C ASN A 312 1.33 -30.54 1.28
N ASP A 313 2.46 -31.00 1.82
CA ASP A 313 2.49 -31.47 3.20
C ASP A 313 2.23 -30.31 4.18
N THR A 314 1.11 -30.41 4.89
CA THR A 314 0.76 -29.58 6.04
C THR A 314 1.59 -30.04 7.23
N ALA A 315 2.86 -29.64 7.26
CA ALA A 315 3.68 -29.82 8.46
C ALA A 315 3.03 -29.08 9.64
N ASN A 316 3.00 -29.74 10.80
CA ASN A 316 2.48 -29.18 12.05
C ASN A 316 3.33 -27.94 12.45
N PRO A 317 2.75 -26.73 12.59
CA PRO A 317 3.52 -25.51 12.85
C PRO A 317 4.26 -25.50 14.21
N ASP A 318 3.82 -26.33 15.15
CA ASP A 318 4.15 -26.17 16.58
C ASP A 318 5.33 -26.99 17.11
N SER A 319 6.07 -27.77 16.30
CA SER A 319 7.02 -28.75 16.85
C SER A 319 8.49 -28.65 16.46
N ILE A 320 8.96 -27.62 15.72
CA ILE A 320 10.39 -27.55 15.37
C ILE A 320 10.96 -26.15 15.56
N LYS A 321 11.73 -25.96 16.64
CA LYS A 321 12.51 -24.75 16.95
C LYS A 321 13.69 -24.62 15.97
N ARG A 322 13.41 -24.27 14.71
CA ARG A 322 14.44 -24.04 13.68
C ARG A 322 14.95 -22.60 13.75
N SER A 323 16.27 -22.43 13.73
CA SER A 323 16.90 -21.12 13.61
C SER A 323 17.45 -20.94 12.20
N ARG A 324 17.01 -19.90 11.50
CA ARG A 324 17.45 -19.62 10.12
C ARG A 324 18.41 -18.46 10.04
N GLY A 325 19.47 -18.60 9.24
CA GLY A 325 20.51 -17.59 9.11
C GLY A 325 21.49 -17.86 7.99
N THR A 326 22.55 -17.08 7.93
CA THR A 326 23.66 -17.24 6.97
C THR A 326 24.87 -17.82 7.67
N ILE A 327 25.73 -18.51 6.93
CA ILE A 327 26.98 -19.07 7.48
C ILE A 327 28.24 -18.44 6.87
N ARG A 328 29.29 -18.36 7.70
CA ARG A 328 30.67 -18.06 7.31
C ARG A 328 31.59 -19.16 7.82
N PHE A 329 32.47 -19.65 6.96
CA PHE A 329 33.47 -20.65 7.33
C PHE A 329 34.67 -19.97 8.00
N GLU A 330 35.08 -20.48 9.16
CA GLU A 330 36.32 -20.12 9.87
C GLU A 330 37.16 -21.37 10.10
N ASN A 331 38.44 -21.22 10.47
CA ASN A 331 39.37 -22.34 10.62
C ASN A 331 38.84 -23.41 11.60
N GLY A 332 38.27 -24.50 11.04
CA GLY A 332 37.71 -25.62 11.80
C GLY A 332 36.33 -25.38 12.44
N SER A 333 35.63 -24.28 12.13
CA SER A 333 34.29 -23.99 12.68
C SER A 333 33.41 -23.22 11.70
N VAL A 334 32.09 -23.26 11.93
CA VAL A 334 31.11 -22.53 11.11
C VAL A 334 30.47 -21.43 11.95
N VAL A 335 30.60 -20.17 11.53
CA VAL A 335 29.91 -19.05 12.15
C VAL A 335 28.52 -18.92 11.54
N PHE A 336 27.49 -19.11 12.36
CA PHE A 336 26.09 -18.90 12.00
C PHE A 336 25.61 -17.54 12.50
N LYS A 337 24.99 -16.78 11.59
CA LYS A 337 24.38 -15.49 11.89
C LYS A 337 22.86 -15.57 11.60
N PRO A 338 21.99 -15.49 12.61
CA PRO A 338 20.55 -15.58 12.41
C PRO A 338 20.03 -14.38 11.63
N SER A 339 18.96 -14.62 10.88
CA SER A 339 18.28 -13.63 10.04
C SER A 339 17.28 -12.74 10.80
N GLY A 340 16.95 -13.07 12.07
CA GLY A 340 15.94 -12.38 12.88
C GLY A 340 16.51 -11.60 14.07
N ARG A 341 15.98 -10.39 14.32
CA ARG A 341 16.37 -9.50 15.45
C ARG A 341 15.83 -9.92 16.84
N SER A 342 15.07 -11.01 16.95
CA SER A 342 14.52 -11.38 18.25
C SER A 342 15.64 -11.80 19.19
N LYS A 343 15.71 -11.23 20.40
CA LYS A 343 16.62 -11.67 21.48
C LYS A 343 16.45 -13.15 21.85
N SER A 344 15.33 -13.76 21.44
CA SER A 344 15.02 -15.18 21.61
C SER A 344 15.38 -16.07 20.40
N ALA A 345 15.83 -15.50 19.28
CA ALA A 345 16.24 -16.24 18.07
C ALA A 345 17.69 -16.75 18.18
N GLY A 346 18.05 -17.27 19.36
CA GLY A 346 19.34 -17.90 19.59
C GLY A 346 19.29 -19.40 19.34
N ILE A 347 20.44 -19.98 19.00
CA ILE A 347 20.60 -21.43 19.05
C ILE A 347 20.57 -21.83 20.54
N ASN A 348 19.54 -22.58 20.94
CA ASN A 348 19.34 -23.04 22.32
C ASN A 348 19.84 -24.48 22.54
N PHE A 349 20.55 -25.05 21.55
CA PHE A 349 20.90 -26.46 21.52
C PHE A 349 22.41 -26.60 21.37
N GLN A 350 23.03 -27.44 22.22
CA GLN A 350 24.47 -27.71 22.17
C GLN A 350 24.85 -28.58 20.97
N ASN A 351 23.94 -29.41 20.46
CA ASN A 351 24.14 -30.26 19.29
C ASN A 351 23.03 -30.09 18.26
N GLY A 352 23.33 -30.41 17.01
CA GLY A 352 22.34 -30.35 15.94
C GLY A 352 22.95 -30.46 14.54
N TRP A 353 22.15 -30.07 13.55
CA TRP A 353 22.45 -30.15 12.13
C TRP A 353 22.31 -28.78 11.48
N VAL A 354 23.21 -28.50 10.54
CA VAL A 354 23.17 -27.36 9.63
C VAL A 354 22.94 -27.89 8.22
N TYR A 355 21.94 -27.36 7.52
CA TYR A 355 21.64 -27.73 6.13
C TYR A 355 21.01 -26.57 5.37
N LEU A 356 21.00 -26.64 4.05
CA LEU A 356 20.43 -25.60 3.19
C LEU A 356 18.93 -25.43 3.47
N SER A 357 18.48 -24.20 3.69
CA SER A 357 17.07 -23.94 4.00
C SER A 357 16.19 -24.03 2.75
N LEU A 358 15.24 -24.95 2.75
CA LEU A 358 14.20 -25.06 1.70
C LEU A 358 12.93 -24.26 2.03
N ALA A 359 12.85 -23.65 3.22
CA ALA A 359 11.63 -23.01 3.69
C ALA A 359 11.26 -21.76 2.85
N GLY A 360 12.24 -21.05 2.29
CA GLY A 360 12.00 -19.95 1.36
C GLY A 360 11.29 -20.43 0.09
N TYR A 361 11.86 -21.45 -0.57
CA TYR A 361 11.27 -22.09 -1.75
C TYR A 361 9.89 -22.70 -1.45
N LYS A 362 9.74 -23.38 -0.30
CA LYS A 362 8.45 -23.98 0.13
C LYS A 362 7.37 -22.91 0.31
N THR A 363 7.72 -21.79 0.96
CA THR A 363 6.78 -20.68 1.18
C THR A 363 6.39 -20.01 -0.14
N ALA A 364 7.36 -19.75 -1.02
CA ALA A 364 7.10 -19.18 -2.34
C ALA A 364 6.22 -20.12 -3.20
N GLY A 365 6.54 -21.41 -3.24
CA GLY A 365 5.78 -22.43 -3.94
C GLY A 365 4.34 -22.56 -3.44
N LYS A 366 4.12 -22.59 -2.11
CA LYS A 366 2.78 -22.61 -1.52
C LYS A 366 1.95 -21.37 -1.92
N ARG A 367 2.56 -20.18 -1.92
CA ARG A 367 1.88 -18.94 -2.34
C ARG A 367 1.50 -18.96 -3.83
N ARG A 368 2.39 -19.44 -4.69
CA ARG A 368 2.14 -19.59 -6.13
C ARG A 368 1.01 -20.59 -6.40
N LEU A 369 1.01 -21.73 -5.69
CA LEU A 369 -0.06 -22.73 -5.80
C LEU A 369 -1.41 -22.17 -5.36
N ALA A 370 -1.46 -21.47 -4.22
CA ALA A 370 -2.67 -20.83 -3.74
C ALA A 370 -3.19 -19.77 -4.72
N ALA A 371 -2.29 -18.99 -5.33
CA ALA A 371 -2.64 -18.01 -6.36
C ALA A 371 -3.24 -18.69 -7.60
N LYS A 372 -2.64 -19.79 -8.06
CA LYS A 372 -3.19 -20.60 -9.17
C LYS A 372 -4.59 -21.11 -8.83
N GLN A 373 -4.77 -21.74 -7.67
CA GLN A 373 -6.09 -22.25 -7.24
C GLN A 373 -7.13 -21.12 -7.18
N ALA A 374 -6.75 -19.93 -6.73
CA ALA A 374 -7.63 -18.77 -6.72
C ALA A 374 -8.00 -18.32 -8.15
N ILE A 375 -7.06 -18.31 -9.10
CA ILE A 375 -7.33 -18.00 -10.51
C ILE A 375 -8.25 -19.07 -11.14
N ASP A 376 -7.95 -20.36 -10.91
CA ASP A 376 -8.69 -21.50 -11.45
C ASP A 376 -10.12 -21.57 -10.95
N SER A 377 -10.36 -21.19 -9.69
CA SER A 377 -11.71 -21.14 -9.12
C SER A 377 -12.58 -20.03 -9.71
N GLY A 378 -12.00 -19.02 -10.36
CA GLY A 378 -12.72 -17.87 -10.89
C GLY A 378 -13.46 -17.02 -9.84
N LYS A 379 -13.19 -17.22 -8.54
CA LYS A 379 -13.95 -16.63 -7.43
C LYS A 379 -13.94 -15.09 -7.44
N ARG A 380 -12.82 -14.47 -7.82
CA ARG A 380 -12.66 -13.01 -7.79
C ARG A 380 -12.86 -12.38 -9.16
N LEU A 381 -11.94 -12.67 -10.09
CA LEU A 381 -11.93 -12.13 -11.45
C LEU A 381 -12.11 -13.31 -12.42
N PRO A 382 -13.36 -13.72 -12.72
CA PRO A 382 -13.68 -14.95 -13.46
C PRO A 382 -12.99 -15.06 -14.83
N GLN A 383 -12.79 -13.92 -15.48
CA GLN A 383 -12.17 -13.78 -16.78
C GLN A 383 -10.66 -14.05 -16.78
N LEU A 384 -9.98 -13.96 -15.63
CA LEU A 384 -8.53 -13.92 -15.55
C LEU A 384 -7.87 -15.19 -16.12
N LYS A 385 -8.38 -16.37 -15.77
CA LYS A 385 -7.88 -17.65 -16.27
C LYS A 385 -7.84 -17.68 -17.80
N TRP A 386 -8.96 -17.35 -18.41
CA TRP A 386 -9.15 -17.41 -19.85
C TRP A 386 -8.32 -16.37 -20.60
N LEU A 387 -8.17 -15.17 -20.02
CA LEU A 387 -7.29 -14.13 -20.57
C LEU A 387 -5.82 -14.57 -20.58
N LEU A 388 -5.35 -15.23 -19.52
CA LEU A 388 -3.97 -15.75 -19.46
C LEU A 388 -3.70 -16.83 -20.53
N ASP A 389 -4.72 -17.65 -20.79
CA ASP A 389 -4.67 -18.66 -21.86
C ASP A 389 -4.95 -18.09 -23.26
N GLY A 390 -5.28 -16.80 -23.38
CA GLY A 390 -5.50 -16.11 -24.66
C GLY A 390 -6.83 -16.40 -25.34
N VAL A 391 -7.84 -16.82 -24.57
CA VAL A 391 -9.16 -17.17 -25.11
C VAL A 391 -10.08 -15.94 -25.11
N PRO A 392 -10.77 -15.63 -26.22
CA PRO A 392 -11.69 -14.49 -26.28
C PRO A 392 -12.89 -14.74 -25.38
N ILE A 393 -13.27 -13.71 -24.63
CA ILE A 393 -14.30 -13.79 -23.59
C ILE A 393 -15.17 -12.52 -23.58
N PRO A 394 -16.41 -12.61 -23.07
CA PRO A 394 -17.28 -11.45 -22.90
C PRO A 394 -16.72 -10.48 -21.86
N ALA A 395 -16.82 -9.18 -22.17
CA ALA A 395 -16.39 -8.09 -21.30
C ALA A 395 -17.52 -7.59 -20.39
N GLU A 396 -17.20 -7.34 -19.13
CA GLU A 396 -18.15 -6.82 -18.15
C GLU A 396 -18.39 -5.31 -18.36
N ARG A 397 -19.65 -4.87 -18.33
CA ARG A 397 -19.98 -3.44 -18.42
C ARG A 397 -19.93 -2.78 -17.05
N ARG A 398 -19.27 -1.63 -16.97
CA ARG A 398 -19.16 -0.84 -15.73
C ARG A 398 -19.29 0.65 -16.01
N ARG A 399 -19.57 1.42 -14.96
CA ARG A 399 -19.65 2.89 -15.03
C ARG A 399 -18.28 3.42 -15.42
N LYS A 400 -18.24 4.20 -16.50
CA LYS A 400 -17.01 4.87 -16.95
C LYS A 400 -16.61 5.97 -15.98
N LEU A 401 -15.33 5.99 -15.65
CA LEU A 401 -14.67 6.99 -14.82
C LEU A 401 -13.88 7.93 -15.71
N ASN A 402 -13.99 9.23 -15.46
CA ASN A 402 -13.17 10.21 -16.16
C ASN A 402 -11.71 10.09 -15.72
N GLY A 403 -10.77 10.10 -16.68
CA GLY A 403 -9.35 9.91 -16.40
C GLY A 403 -8.75 10.97 -15.48
N LEU A 404 -9.05 12.25 -15.71
CA LEU A 404 -8.24 13.34 -15.16
C LEU A 404 -9.08 14.37 -14.37
N THR A 405 -9.00 14.31 -13.04
CA THR A 405 -9.57 15.33 -12.11
C THR A 405 -8.51 16.33 -11.67
N THR A 406 -8.94 17.42 -11.01
CA THR A 406 -8.06 18.42 -10.41
C THR A 406 -7.07 17.79 -9.44
N TYR A 407 -7.53 16.85 -8.61
CA TYR A 407 -6.69 16.16 -7.63
C TYR A 407 -5.66 15.21 -8.27
N ALA A 408 -6.05 14.50 -9.33
CA ALA A 408 -5.13 13.65 -10.08
C ALA A 408 -4.08 14.45 -10.86
N LYS A 409 -4.42 15.65 -11.34
CA LYS A 409 -3.48 16.57 -12.03
C LYS A 409 -2.34 17.03 -11.12
N GLU A 410 -2.58 17.17 -9.83
CA GLU A 410 -1.55 17.58 -8.87
C GLU A 410 -0.37 16.58 -8.82
N SER A 411 -0.54 15.32 -9.25
CA SER A 411 0.53 14.31 -9.27
C SER A 411 1.64 14.64 -10.28
N PHE A 412 1.35 15.52 -11.25
CA PHE A 412 2.29 15.93 -12.29
C PHE A 412 3.13 17.16 -11.90
N LYS A 413 3.09 17.61 -10.62
CA LYS A 413 3.97 18.65 -10.03
C LYS A 413 4.13 19.92 -10.90
N GLY A 414 3.03 20.47 -11.41
CA GLY A 414 3.01 21.67 -12.24
C GLY A 414 3.22 21.44 -13.74
N GLY A 415 3.60 20.23 -14.16
CA GLY A 415 3.61 19.81 -15.57
C GLY A 415 2.21 19.47 -16.08
N LYS A 416 1.93 19.79 -17.35
CA LYS A 416 0.71 19.30 -18.02
C LYS A 416 0.92 17.84 -18.41
N PRO A 417 0.02 16.91 -18.03
CA PRO A 417 0.11 15.52 -18.46
C PRO A 417 -0.01 15.42 -19.99
N THR A 418 0.70 14.48 -20.59
CA THR A 418 0.64 14.25 -22.04
C THR A 418 -0.65 13.52 -22.44
N GLU A 419 -1.03 13.59 -23.71
CA GLU A 419 -2.24 12.92 -24.21
C GLU A 419 -2.20 11.41 -23.95
N LYS A 420 -1.05 10.75 -24.16
CA LYS A 420 -0.88 9.32 -23.84
C LYS A 420 -0.93 9.03 -22.35
N GLN A 421 -0.43 9.91 -21.49
CA GLN A 421 -0.59 9.75 -20.03
C GLN A 421 -2.06 9.84 -19.62
N CYS A 422 -2.82 10.77 -20.21
CA CYS A 422 -4.27 10.87 -19.99
C CYS A 422 -5.02 9.64 -20.52
N LEU A 423 -4.68 9.17 -21.71
CA LEU A 423 -5.25 7.97 -22.30
C LEU A 423 -4.93 6.72 -21.48
N ALA A 424 -3.71 6.60 -20.93
CA ALA A 424 -3.31 5.51 -20.06
C ALA A 424 -4.14 5.51 -18.77
N LEU A 425 -4.39 6.68 -18.16
CA LEU A 425 -5.27 6.81 -17.00
C LEU A 425 -6.71 6.40 -17.32
N GLU A 426 -7.26 6.87 -18.44
CA GLU A 426 -8.62 6.52 -18.86
C GLU A 426 -8.76 5.01 -19.15
N THR A 427 -7.79 4.43 -19.84
CA THR A 427 -7.75 3.00 -20.15
C THR A 427 -7.63 2.16 -18.88
N ALA A 428 -6.72 2.52 -17.99
CA ALA A 428 -6.49 1.78 -16.74
C ALA A 428 -7.66 1.87 -15.75
N LEU A 429 -8.37 3.01 -15.72
CA LEU A 429 -9.58 3.16 -14.91
C LEU A 429 -10.79 2.42 -15.52
N ASN A 430 -10.88 2.33 -16.85
CA ASN A 430 -12.09 1.81 -17.50
C ASN A 430 -11.94 0.40 -18.09
N THR A 431 -10.80 -0.25 -17.89
CA THR A 431 -10.63 -1.65 -18.29
C THR A 431 -11.62 -2.55 -17.52
N PRO A 432 -12.29 -3.50 -18.19
CA PRO A 432 -13.13 -4.49 -17.53
C PRO A 432 -12.30 -5.59 -16.84
N ASP A 433 -11.01 -5.68 -17.13
CA ASP A 433 -10.17 -6.80 -16.73
C ASP A 433 -8.71 -6.38 -16.49
N ILE A 434 -7.88 -6.36 -17.52
CA ILE A 434 -6.45 -6.09 -17.50
C ILE A 434 -6.18 -4.85 -18.35
N ALA A 435 -5.35 -3.94 -17.84
CA ALA A 435 -4.75 -2.87 -18.62
C ALA A 435 -3.23 -3.01 -18.60
N VAL A 436 -2.59 -2.78 -19.76
CA VAL A 436 -1.14 -2.81 -19.93
C VAL A 436 -0.66 -1.41 -20.29
N ILE A 437 0.17 -0.83 -19.44
CA ILE A 437 0.81 0.47 -19.67
C ILE A 437 2.29 0.24 -19.93
N ILE A 438 2.70 0.48 -21.17
CA ILE A 438 4.08 0.40 -21.61
C ILE A 438 4.71 1.77 -21.39
N GLY A 439 5.74 1.83 -20.54
CA GLY A 439 6.41 3.08 -20.23
C GLY A 439 7.91 2.98 -20.49
N PRO A 440 8.36 3.47 -21.65
CA PRO A 440 9.79 3.65 -21.94
C PRO A 440 10.52 4.50 -20.88
N PRO A 441 11.86 4.49 -20.86
CA PRO A 441 12.67 5.25 -19.92
C PRO A 441 12.28 6.75 -19.88
N GLY A 442 12.00 7.27 -18.68
CA GLY A 442 11.74 8.69 -18.48
C GLY A 442 10.35 9.19 -18.91
N THR A 443 9.39 8.30 -19.22
CA THR A 443 8.03 8.66 -19.68
C THR A 443 7.03 9.00 -18.57
N GLY A 444 7.46 8.92 -17.30
CA GLY A 444 6.62 9.26 -16.15
C GLY A 444 5.68 8.14 -15.67
N LYS A 445 6.04 6.86 -15.87
CA LYS A 445 5.30 5.67 -15.34
C LYS A 445 4.78 5.88 -13.91
N THR A 446 5.66 6.25 -12.99
CA THR A 446 5.31 6.43 -11.58
C THR A 446 4.39 7.64 -11.34
N GLN A 447 4.42 8.67 -12.20
CA GLN A 447 3.46 9.78 -12.14
C GLN A 447 2.06 9.32 -12.55
N VAL A 448 1.95 8.47 -13.58
CA VAL A 448 0.69 7.85 -13.99
C VAL A 448 0.14 6.96 -12.88
N ILE A 449 0.99 6.14 -12.24
CA ILE A 449 0.59 5.32 -11.08
C ILE A 449 0.06 6.20 -9.93
N ALA A 450 0.75 7.30 -9.59
CA ALA A 450 0.31 8.22 -8.55
C ALA A 450 -1.02 8.93 -8.89
N ALA A 451 -1.20 9.35 -10.14
CA ALA A 451 -2.46 9.95 -10.61
C ALA A 451 -3.63 8.93 -10.59
N LEU A 452 -3.35 7.67 -10.96
CA LEU A 452 -4.31 6.58 -10.90
C LEU A 452 -4.77 6.31 -9.46
N GLN A 453 -3.85 6.20 -8.51
CA GLN A 453 -4.17 6.04 -7.09
C GLN A 453 -5.11 7.14 -6.59
N ARG A 454 -4.82 8.41 -6.93
CA ARG A 454 -5.66 9.55 -6.55
C ARG A 454 -7.07 9.49 -7.14
N ARG A 455 -7.21 9.04 -8.40
CA ARG A 455 -8.53 8.84 -9.02
C ARG A 455 -9.32 7.71 -8.40
N LEU A 456 -8.65 6.59 -8.10
CA LEU A 456 -9.27 5.45 -7.41
C LEU A 456 -9.75 5.89 -6.01
N ALA A 457 -8.97 6.71 -5.33
CA ALA A 457 -9.34 7.26 -4.02
C ALA A 457 -10.57 8.15 -4.09
N GLU A 458 -10.70 8.98 -5.13
CA GLU A 458 -11.91 9.79 -5.36
C GLU A 458 -13.15 8.93 -5.65
N GLU A 459 -13.00 7.81 -6.37
CA GLU A 459 -14.09 6.86 -6.61
C GLU A 459 -14.55 6.18 -5.31
N ALA A 460 -13.63 5.91 -4.39
CA ALA A 460 -13.90 5.18 -3.16
C ALA A 460 -14.40 6.05 -1.99
N LYS A 461 -14.52 7.38 -2.14
CA LYS A 461 -14.91 8.31 -1.06
C LYS A 461 -16.22 7.96 -0.35
N ASP A 462 -17.14 7.30 -1.05
CA ASP A 462 -18.47 6.95 -0.53
C ASP A 462 -18.51 5.54 0.12
N GLN A 463 -17.37 4.89 0.34
CA GLN A 463 -17.26 3.53 0.86
C GLN A 463 -16.13 3.40 1.90
N ASN A 464 -16.02 2.27 2.62
CA ASN A 464 -14.83 1.97 3.43
C ASN A 464 -13.57 2.08 2.56
N LEU A 465 -12.69 3.02 2.92
CA LEU A 465 -11.54 3.44 2.11
C LEU A 465 -10.32 2.54 2.30
N THR A 466 -10.27 1.75 3.37
CA THR A 466 -9.06 1.06 3.82
C THR A 466 -8.66 -0.08 2.88
N GLY A 467 -7.41 -0.04 2.41
CA GLY A 467 -6.75 -1.14 1.73
C GLY A 467 -7.39 -1.61 0.41
N LYS A 468 -8.05 -0.75 -0.36
CA LYS A 468 -8.71 -1.14 -1.62
C LYS A 468 -7.76 -1.32 -2.82
N VAL A 469 -6.59 -0.70 -2.77
CA VAL A 469 -5.61 -0.73 -3.86
C VAL A 469 -4.32 -1.40 -3.39
N LEU A 470 -3.93 -2.47 -4.07
CA LEU A 470 -2.62 -3.08 -3.91
C LEU A 470 -1.65 -2.53 -4.97
N ILE A 471 -0.49 -2.10 -4.52
CA ILE A 471 0.66 -1.82 -5.39
C ILE A 471 1.69 -2.91 -5.17
N SER A 472 2.08 -3.55 -6.25
CA SER A 472 3.10 -4.58 -6.21
C SER A 472 4.20 -4.37 -7.22
N SER A 473 5.36 -4.95 -6.93
CA SER A 473 6.48 -5.05 -7.86
C SER A 473 7.34 -6.25 -7.49
N PHE A 474 8.23 -6.65 -8.39
CA PHE A 474 9.22 -7.68 -8.12
C PHE A 474 10.29 -7.22 -7.11
N GLN A 475 10.70 -5.95 -7.17
CA GLN A 475 11.77 -5.41 -6.33
C GLN A 475 11.23 -4.53 -5.20
N HIS A 476 11.91 -4.56 -4.04
CA HIS A 476 11.61 -3.68 -2.91
C HIS A 476 11.71 -2.20 -3.29
N ASP A 477 12.84 -1.79 -3.90
CA ASP A 477 13.07 -0.40 -4.31
C ASP A 477 11.98 0.14 -5.25
N ALA A 478 11.44 -0.70 -6.14
CA ALA A 478 10.39 -0.31 -7.08
C ALA A 478 9.05 -0.07 -6.35
N VAL A 479 8.71 -0.93 -5.38
CA VAL A 479 7.55 -0.71 -4.51
C VAL A 479 7.70 0.61 -3.75
N ASP A 480 8.85 0.82 -3.11
CA ASP A 480 9.07 2.01 -2.28
C ASP A 480 9.00 3.30 -3.14
N ASN A 481 9.61 3.29 -4.33
CA ASN A 481 9.51 4.39 -5.30
C ASN A 481 8.06 4.71 -5.75
N ALA A 482 7.20 3.69 -5.87
CA ALA A 482 5.80 3.87 -6.21
C ALA A 482 4.98 4.41 -5.03
N LEU A 483 5.32 4.02 -3.81
CA LEU A 483 4.66 4.47 -2.57
C LEU A 483 5.10 5.88 -2.13
N GLU A 484 6.36 6.26 -2.30
CA GLU A 484 6.86 7.62 -1.96
C GLU A 484 6.12 8.71 -2.74
N ARG A 485 5.62 8.37 -3.93
CA ARG A 485 4.83 9.28 -4.78
C ARG A 485 3.32 9.18 -4.52
N SER A 486 2.89 8.24 -3.68
CA SER A 486 1.52 8.12 -3.20
C SER A 486 1.28 9.14 -2.09
N ASP A 487 0.61 10.24 -2.43
CA ASP A 487 0.11 11.23 -1.46
C ASP A 487 -1.42 11.28 -1.52
N VAL A 488 -2.04 10.10 -1.36
CA VAL A 488 -3.49 9.92 -1.43
C VAL A 488 -4.12 10.45 -0.15
N PHE A 489 -5.05 11.40 -0.27
CA PHE A 489 -5.61 12.18 0.84
C PHE A 489 -4.57 12.80 1.79
N LYS A 490 -3.37 13.09 1.27
CA LYS A 490 -2.22 13.53 2.05
C LYS A 490 -1.79 12.52 3.12
N LEU A 491 -2.09 11.23 2.95
CA LEU A 491 -1.63 10.14 3.80
C LEU A 491 -0.54 9.35 3.08
N PRO A 492 0.50 8.89 3.79
CA PRO A 492 1.47 7.96 3.23
C PRO A 492 0.82 6.59 3.01
N ALA A 493 1.35 5.83 2.06
CA ALA A 493 0.90 4.47 1.81
C ALA A 493 1.48 3.48 2.84
N ASN A 494 0.79 2.37 3.09
CA ASN A 494 1.23 1.34 4.02
C ASN A 494 2.15 0.31 3.33
N ARG A 495 3.28 -0.05 3.94
CA ARG A 495 4.30 -0.94 3.38
C ARG A 495 4.30 -2.30 4.08
N VAL A 496 4.00 -3.38 3.32
CA VAL A 496 3.98 -4.76 3.85
C VAL A 496 5.20 -5.57 3.42
N GLY A 497 6.13 -5.77 4.35
CA GLY A 497 7.31 -6.64 4.18
C GLY A 497 8.61 -5.91 3.78
N GLY A 498 9.76 -6.49 4.15
CA GLY A 498 11.09 -5.89 4.00
C GLY A 498 12.04 -6.36 5.11
N LYS A 499 13.34 -6.53 4.83
CA LYS A 499 14.34 -6.98 5.82
C LYS A 499 14.58 -5.93 6.93
N HIS A 500 14.33 -4.65 6.66
CA HIS A 500 14.45 -3.54 7.62
C HIS A 500 13.18 -2.68 7.64
N ARG A 501 12.16 -3.15 8.36
CA ARG A 501 10.88 -2.44 8.57
C ARG A 501 11.09 -1.03 9.16
N ALA A 502 12.01 -0.90 10.13
CA ALA A 502 12.29 0.38 10.76
C ALA A 502 12.73 1.43 9.73
N GLU A 503 13.69 1.10 8.86
CA GLU A 503 14.21 2.06 7.87
C GLU A 503 13.21 2.39 6.76
N ALA A 504 12.40 1.43 6.30
CA ALA A 504 11.42 1.67 5.24
C ALA A 504 10.21 2.46 5.74
N ASP A 505 9.69 2.13 6.93
CA ASP A 505 8.60 2.88 7.56
C ASP A 505 9.09 4.28 7.97
N GLU A 506 10.35 4.44 8.41
CA GLU A 506 10.98 5.76 8.64
C GLU A 506 11.02 6.60 7.37
N ARG A 507 11.46 6.01 6.25
CA ARG A 507 11.56 6.74 4.97
C ARG A 507 10.23 7.30 4.48
N LEU A 508 9.11 6.61 4.71
CA LEU A 508 7.79 7.07 4.25
C LEU A 508 7.13 8.00 5.27
N ILE A 509 7.30 7.73 6.56
CA ILE A 509 6.54 8.41 7.63
C ILE A 509 7.27 9.65 8.13
N GLU A 510 8.59 9.65 8.29
CA GLU A 510 9.32 10.82 8.79
C GLU A 510 9.13 12.06 7.92
N PRO A 511 9.25 11.99 6.58
CA PRO A 511 8.98 13.14 5.73
C PRO A 511 7.52 13.60 5.82
N TRP A 512 6.59 12.66 6.02
CA TRP A 512 5.18 12.99 6.19
C TRP A 512 4.93 13.70 7.52
N LEU A 513 5.44 13.18 8.64
CA LEU A 513 5.35 13.79 9.97
C LEU A 513 5.94 15.20 9.94
N ALA A 514 7.11 15.38 9.34
CA ALA A 514 7.75 16.69 9.19
C ALA A 514 6.90 17.66 8.36
N ARG A 515 6.33 17.21 7.23
CA ARG A 515 5.42 18.03 6.40
C ARG A 515 4.15 18.42 7.15
N GLN A 516 3.53 17.49 7.88
CA GLN A 516 2.31 17.77 8.65
C GLN A 516 2.58 18.69 9.83
N SER A 517 3.67 18.46 10.57
CA SER A 517 4.11 19.36 11.64
C SER A 517 4.33 20.77 11.10
N ALA A 518 5.09 20.94 10.01
CA ALA A 518 5.30 22.26 9.40
C ALA A 518 3.99 22.93 8.93
N HIS A 519 3.06 22.16 8.36
CA HIS A 519 1.75 22.65 7.95
C HIS A 519 0.89 23.11 9.15
N LEU A 520 0.84 22.29 10.21
CA LEU A 520 0.13 22.60 11.45
C LEU A 520 0.75 23.82 12.13
N GLN A 521 2.08 23.91 12.23
CA GLN A 521 2.77 25.08 12.77
C GLN A 521 2.41 26.36 12.03
N SER A 522 2.35 26.34 10.70
CA SER A 522 1.94 27.51 9.90
C SER A 522 0.50 27.92 10.19
N ASN A 523 -0.42 26.95 10.34
CA ASN A 523 -1.82 27.24 10.65
C ASN A 523 -1.98 27.73 12.09
N ILE A 524 -1.29 27.12 13.05
CA ILE A 524 -1.24 27.53 14.46
C ILE A 524 -0.72 28.95 14.56
N ALA A 525 0.40 29.29 13.90
CA ALA A 525 0.94 30.65 13.90
C ALA A 525 -0.06 31.70 13.38
N LYS A 526 -0.82 31.38 12.32
CA LYS A 526 -1.88 32.27 11.80
C LYS A 526 -3.01 32.47 12.81
N GLU A 527 -3.39 31.44 13.56
CA GLU A 527 -4.42 31.55 14.60
C GLU A 527 -3.90 32.27 15.85
N TYR A 528 -2.65 32.05 16.25
CA TYR A 528 -2.02 32.76 17.38
C TYR A 528 -1.85 34.25 17.08
N GLN A 529 -1.60 34.62 15.82
CA GLN A 529 -1.58 36.03 15.41
C GLN A 529 -2.96 36.70 15.55
N LYS A 530 -4.05 35.94 15.40
CA LYS A 530 -5.43 36.44 15.61
C LYS A 530 -5.81 36.48 17.10
N TYR A 531 -5.28 35.55 17.89
CA TYR A 531 -5.63 35.34 19.30
C TYR A 531 -4.38 35.22 20.17
N PRO A 532 -3.72 36.33 20.54
CA PRO A 532 -2.49 36.33 21.34
C PRO A 532 -2.68 35.73 22.74
N GLU A 533 -3.90 35.66 23.27
CA GLU A 533 -4.22 35.00 24.53
C GLU A 533 -3.87 33.50 24.55
N LEU A 534 -3.80 32.84 23.39
CA LEU A 534 -3.42 31.43 23.28
C LEU A 534 -1.95 31.18 23.65
N GLU A 535 -1.06 32.15 23.40
CA GLU A 535 0.36 32.04 23.76
C GLU A 535 0.54 32.05 25.28
N LEU A 536 -0.24 32.88 25.96
CA LEU A 536 -0.28 32.94 27.42
C LEU A 536 -0.81 31.62 28.02
N ILE A 537 -1.87 31.06 27.44
CA ILE A 537 -2.42 29.75 27.86
C ILE A 537 -1.39 28.63 27.66
N ASN A 538 -0.71 28.60 26.52
CA ASN A 538 0.32 27.59 26.23
C ASN A 538 1.50 27.69 27.19
N THR A 539 2.00 28.91 27.43
CA THR A 539 3.06 29.17 28.41
C THR A 539 2.65 28.69 29.80
N LEU A 540 1.39 28.92 30.16
CA LEU A 540 0.84 28.49 31.44
C LEU A 540 0.75 26.96 31.54
N SER A 541 0.26 26.27 30.51
CA SER A 541 0.20 24.79 30.46
C SER A 541 1.60 24.15 30.53
N GLN A 542 2.59 24.73 29.86
CA GLN A 542 3.98 24.30 29.96
C GLN A 542 4.52 24.46 31.39
N LYS A 543 4.23 25.60 32.06
CA LYS A 543 4.60 25.81 33.45
C LYS A 543 3.96 24.78 34.39
N ILE A 544 2.67 24.47 34.22
CA ILE A 544 2.01 23.42 35.01
C ILE A 544 2.71 22.08 34.82
N THR A 545 3.05 21.73 33.58
CA THR A 545 3.76 20.47 33.26
C THR A 545 5.14 20.42 33.91
N VAL A 546 5.90 21.51 33.86
CA VAL A 546 7.22 21.61 34.51
C VAL A 546 7.09 21.43 36.02
N VAL A 547 6.16 22.13 36.67
CA VAL A 547 5.91 22.03 38.11
C VAL A 547 5.52 20.60 38.51
N ARG A 548 4.70 19.90 37.69
CA ARG A 548 4.30 18.50 37.93
C ARG A 548 5.49 17.52 37.92
N ILE A 549 6.49 17.77 37.08
CA ILE A 549 7.63 16.86 36.87
C ILE A 549 8.81 17.21 37.79
N SER A 550 8.95 18.49 38.17
CA SER A 550 10.10 18.97 38.93
C SER A 550 9.97 18.72 40.44
N ASN A 551 11.00 18.15 41.06
CA ASN A 551 11.16 18.10 42.52
C ASN A 551 11.83 19.40 43.01
N GLN A 552 11.05 20.46 43.11
CA GLN A 552 11.55 21.79 43.47
C GLN A 552 11.56 22.03 44.98
N SER A 553 12.38 23.00 45.40
CA SER A 553 12.34 23.50 46.77
C SER A 553 11.02 24.22 47.06
N THR A 554 10.62 24.30 48.33
CA THR A 554 9.36 24.97 48.72
C THR A 554 9.34 26.46 48.36
N SER A 555 10.50 27.11 48.24
CA SER A 555 10.60 28.49 47.76
C SER A 555 10.33 28.61 46.26
N ASP A 556 10.87 27.69 45.46
CA ASP A 556 10.71 27.74 43.99
C ASP A 556 9.28 27.37 43.59
N LEU A 557 8.69 26.39 44.28
CA LEU A 557 7.28 26.02 44.10
C LEU A 557 6.36 27.20 44.42
N MET A 558 6.67 27.98 45.46
CA MET A 558 5.90 29.16 45.80
C MET A 558 6.00 30.25 44.73
N THR A 559 7.20 30.50 44.18
CA THR A 559 7.37 31.46 43.08
C THR A 559 6.62 31.02 41.83
N ASP A 560 6.69 29.74 41.47
CA ASP A 560 6.00 29.19 40.30
C ASP A 560 4.48 29.31 40.44
N PHE A 561 3.93 29.06 41.64
CA PHE A 561 2.52 29.28 41.89
C PHE A 561 2.17 30.77 41.71
N VAL A 562 2.86 31.71 42.39
CA VAL A 562 2.58 33.16 42.26
C VAL A 562 2.64 33.64 40.79
N ASP A 563 3.62 33.14 40.03
CA ASP A 563 3.77 33.42 38.60
C ASP A 563 2.59 32.91 37.76
N MET A 564 2.11 31.70 38.04
CA MET A 564 0.93 31.12 37.40
C MET A 564 -0.33 31.94 37.71
N LEU A 565 -0.56 32.34 38.96
CA LEU A 565 -1.68 33.22 39.34
C LEU A 565 -1.64 34.55 38.57
N THR A 566 -0.45 35.14 38.46
CA THR A 566 -0.22 36.38 37.70
C THR A 566 -0.53 36.19 36.22
N SER A 567 -0.17 35.03 35.66
CA SER A 567 -0.44 34.68 34.26
C SER A 567 -1.93 34.50 33.99
N VAL A 568 -2.69 33.92 34.93
CA VAL A 568 -4.16 33.84 34.79
C VAL A 568 -4.83 35.20 34.91
N ARG A 569 -4.36 36.08 35.81
CA ARG A 569 -4.89 37.45 35.91
C ARG A 569 -4.69 38.25 34.62
N LYS A 570 -3.60 38.00 33.88
CA LYS A 570 -3.42 38.59 32.54
C LYS A 570 -4.46 38.09 31.52
N LEU A 571 -4.95 36.86 31.68
CA LEU A 571 -5.97 36.26 30.81
C LEU A 571 -7.39 36.84 31.08
N GLU A 572 -7.62 37.47 32.24
CA GLU A 572 -8.88 38.15 32.54
C GLU A 572 -9.17 39.30 31.59
N ALA A 573 -8.13 40.02 31.13
CA ALA A 573 -8.24 41.07 30.12
C ALA A 573 -8.85 40.57 28.79
N PHE A 574 -8.77 39.26 28.54
CA PHE A 574 -9.30 38.57 27.35
C PHE A 574 -10.60 37.79 27.66
N GLY A 575 -11.20 38.04 28.84
CA GLY A 575 -12.48 37.46 29.26
C GLY A 575 -12.39 36.01 29.74
N LEU A 576 -11.21 35.57 30.22
CA LEU A 576 -10.98 34.27 30.84
C LEU A 576 -10.69 34.47 32.33
N SER A 577 -11.74 34.51 33.16
CA SER A 577 -11.61 34.65 34.61
C SER A 577 -11.68 33.30 35.33
N LEU A 578 -10.92 33.18 36.42
CA LEU A 578 -11.02 32.04 37.34
C LEU A 578 -12.33 32.11 38.13
N PRO A 579 -12.92 30.96 38.51
CA PRO A 579 -13.99 30.94 39.50
C PRO A 579 -13.43 31.46 40.84
N TYR A 580 -14.15 32.36 41.50
CA TYR A 580 -13.74 32.96 42.77
C TYR A 580 -13.31 31.92 43.83
N GLN A 581 -14.01 30.80 43.91
CA GLN A 581 -13.68 29.71 44.82
C GLN A 581 -12.30 29.10 44.55
N LEU A 582 -11.94 28.94 43.26
CA LEU A 582 -10.68 28.33 42.87
C LEU A 582 -9.51 29.29 43.07
N GLU A 583 -9.72 30.59 42.80
CA GLU A 583 -8.75 31.65 43.09
C GLU A 583 -8.48 31.75 44.61
N GLN A 584 -9.51 31.74 45.44
CA GLN A 584 -9.37 31.79 46.89
C GLN A 584 -8.58 30.59 47.44
N GLN A 585 -8.91 29.38 47.00
CA GLN A 585 -8.16 28.17 47.40
C GLN A 585 -6.69 28.24 46.98
N TRP A 586 -6.40 28.87 45.85
CA TRP A 586 -5.07 29.10 45.34
C TRP A 586 -4.27 30.08 46.22
N GLU A 587 -4.89 31.20 46.62
CA GLU A 587 -4.30 32.18 47.54
C GLU A 587 -4.06 31.58 48.93
N ASP A 588 -5.02 30.80 49.46
CA ASP A 588 -4.92 30.08 50.73
C ASP A 588 -3.76 29.06 50.70
N TYR A 589 -3.58 28.35 49.59
CA TYR A 589 -2.48 27.40 49.42
C TYR A 589 -1.12 28.12 49.43
N VAL A 590 -0.97 29.23 48.69
CA VAL A 590 0.24 30.06 48.71
C VAL A 590 0.53 30.61 50.12
N ALA A 591 -0.50 30.98 50.87
CA ALA A 591 -0.35 31.41 52.27
C ALA A 591 0.10 30.28 53.19
N SER A 592 -0.38 29.05 52.99
CA SER A 592 0.06 27.87 53.74
C SER A 592 1.55 27.54 53.50
N LEU A 593 2.03 27.71 52.26
CA LEU A 593 3.44 27.52 51.91
C LEU A 593 4.34 28.55 52.61
N LYS A 594 3.87 29.81 52.76
CA LYS A 594 4.57 30.85 53.57
C LYS A 594 4.75 30.42 55.02
N GLN A 595 3.72 29.86 55.65
CA GLN A 595 3.78 29.42 57.04
C GLN A 595 4.74 28.23 57.24
N LYS A 596 4.73 27.24 56.34
CA LYS A 596 5.67 26.10 56.37
C LYS A 596 7.14 26.55 56.30
N GLN A 597 7.42 27.60 55.51
CA GLN A 597 8.76 28.19 55.41
C GLN A 597 9.22 28.89 56.71
N HIS A 598 8.29 29.44 57.50
CA HIS A 598 8.61 30.07 58.79
C HIS A 598 8.94 29.05 59.89
N VAL A 599 8.27 27.90 59.92
CA VAL A 599 8.50 26.83 60.92
C VAL A 599 9.88 26.18 60.77
N GLN A 600 10.38 26.02 59.54
CA GLN A 600 11.74 25.51 59.30
C GLN A 600 12.86 26.45 59.75
N LYS A 601 12.57 27.74 60.02
CA LYS A 601 13.59 28.71 60.46
C LYS A 601 13.81 28.76 61.98
N SER A 602 12.96 28.16 62.82
CA SER A 602 13.15 28.10 64.29
C SER A 602 13.80 26.78 64.75
N HIS A 603 15.05 26.53 64.35
CA HIS A 603 15.73 25.23 64.50
C HIS A 603 16.56 25.01 65.79
N ASN A 604 16.45 25.87 66.81
CA ASN A 604 17.38 25.81 67.95
C ASN A 604 16.93 25.02 69.23
N ASN A 605 15.68 24.58 69.38
CA ASN A 605 15.19 23.88 70.61
C ASN A 605 14.51 22.51 70.39
N ILE A 606 14.67 21.90 69.21
CA ILE A 606 13.95 20.67 68.80
C ILE A 606 14.30 19.44 69.66
N SER A 607 15.58 19.23 69.96
CA SER A 607 16.03 18.04 70.70
C SER A 607 15.55 18.01 72.16
N GLU A 608 15.45 19.19 72.77
CA GLU A 608 15.03 19.32 74.16
C GLU A 608 13.51 19.12 74.30
N GLY A 609 12.72 19.66 73.36
CA GLY A 609 11.26 19.47 73.32
C GLY A 609 10.84 18.01 73.09
N VAL A 610 11.48 17.29 72.16
CA VAL A 610 11.19 15.86 71.95
C VAL A 610 11.56 15.03 73.18
N ARG A 611 12.68 15.34 73.83
CA ARG A 611 13.11 14.64 75.04
C ARG A 611 12.09 14.77 76.17
N ILE A 612 11.54 15.96 76.37
CA ILE A 612 10.58 16.25 77.44
C ILE A 612 9.21 15.65 77.13
N ALA A 613 8.75 15.73 75.88
CA ALA A 613 7.50 15.10 75.48
C ALA A 613 7.54 13.57 75.75
N ARG A 614 8.62 12.88 75.38
CA ARG A 614 8.79 11.43 75.68
C ARG A 614 8.95 11.11 77.17
N ALA A 615 9.34 12.08 77.99
CA ALA A 615 9.60 11.87 79.41
C ALA A 615 8.31 11.80 80.23
N LEU A 616 7.19 12.36 79.74
CA LEU A 616 5.89 12.29 80.40
C LEU A 616 5.42 10.84 80.57
N ARG A 617 4.95 10.49 81.76
CA ARG A 617 4.41 9.16 82.09
C ARG A 617 2.90 9.15 81.86
N THR A 618 2.42 8.17 81.09
CA THR A 618 1.02 8.06 80.68
C THR A 618 0.32 6.84 81.26
N ASP A 619 1.07 5.88 81.81
CA ASP A 619 0.51 4.69 82.47
C ASP A 619 0.62 4.82 83.99
N ALA A 620 -0.41 4.39 84.72
CA ALA A 620 -0.51 4.54 86.17
C ALA A 620 0.69 3.94 86.94
N VAL A 621 1.18 2.78 86.51
CA VAL A 621 2.34 2.11 87.15
C VAL A 621 3.61 2.94 86.96
N SER A 622 3.85 3.43 85.74
CA SER A 622 5.02 4.25 85.42
C SER A 622 4.95 5.65 86.01
N PHE A 623 3.74 6.19 86.16
CA PHE A 623 3.51 7.50 86.76
C PHE A 623 3.82 7.49 88.26
N ASN A 624 3.47 6.42 88.97
CA ASN A 624 3.78 6.31 90.40
C ASN A 624 5.29 6.16 90.70
N ASP A 625 6.12 5.85 89.69
CA ASP A 625 7.56 5.67 89.88
C ASP A 625 8.30 7.02 89.83
N ASP A 626 8.15 7.79 88.73
CA ASP A 626 8.78 9.12 88.58
C ASP A 626 7.90 10.16 87.86
N GLY A 627 6.59 9.90 87.73
CA GLY A 627 5.64 10.73 86.99
C GLY A 627 5.56 12.20 87.45
N PRO A 628 5.41 12.49 88.75
CA PRO A 628 5.34 13.87 89.25
C PRO A 628 6.57 14.70 88.89
N ASP A 629 7.77 14.12 89.00
CA ASP A 629 9.04 14.77 88.65
C ASP A 629 9.12 15.09 87.15
N ARG A 630 8.65 14.16 86.29
CA ARG A 630 8.62 14.36 84.83
C ARG A 630 7.64 15.45 84.42
N CYS A 631 6.51 15.56 85.10
CA CYS A 631 5.57 16.66 84.89
C CYS A 631 6.15 18.01 85.33
N TRP A 632 6.95 18.03 86.41
CA TRP A 632 7.70 19.22 86.84
C TRP A 632 8.76 19.66 85.83
N ASP A 633 9.53 18.72 85.29
CA ASP A 633 10.50 18.96 84.22
C ASP A 633 9.82 19.57 82.98
N ALA A 634 8.65 19.03 82.59
CA ALA A 634 7.87 19.52 81.47
C ALA A 634 7.29 20.93 81.70
N LEU A 635 6.79 21.22 82.90
CA LEU A 635 6.34 22.56 83.30
C LEU A 635 7.46 23.59 83.18
N ARG A 636 8.63 23.30 83.75
CA ARG A 636 9.77 24.22 83.75
C ARG A 636 10.28 24.55 82.34
N TRP A 637 10.16 23.61 81.42
CA TRP A 637 10.52 23.81 80.02
C TRP A 637 9.47 24.60 79.25
N LEU A 638 8.17 24.35 79.49
CA LEU A 638 7.09 25.14 78.91
C LEU A 638 7.14 26.60 79.37
N GLU A 639 7.54 26.88 80.61
CA GLU A 639 7.72 28.27 81.11
C GLU A 639 8.77 29.07 80.35
N ARG A 640 9.74 28.39 79.72
CA ARG A 640 10.85 28.98 78.96
C ARG A 640 10.62 29.01 77.45
N SER A 641 9.56 28.37 76.98
CA SER A 641 9.24 28.22 75.55
C SER A 641 8.19 29.23 75.08
N PRO A 642 8.12 29.58 73.78
CA PRO A 642 7.13 30.53 73.25
C PRO A 642 5.67 30.06 73.42
N GLU A 643 5.46 28.78 73.71
CA GLU A 643 4.16 28.09 73.82
C GLU A 643 3.50 28.22 75.20
N LYS A 644 3.94 29.17 76.02
CA LYS A 644 3.44 29.50 77.37
C LYS A 644 1.92 29.80 77.44
N GLN A 645 1.22 29.85 76.31
CA GLN A 645 -0.17 30.28 76.17
C GLN A 645 -1.20 29.13 76.10
N ILE A 646 -0.87 27.91 76.52
CA ILE A 646 -1.83 26.78 76.61
C ILE A 646 -2.21 26.53 78.09
N PRO A 647 -3.17 27.29 78.67
CA PRO A 647 -3.49 27.20 80.10
C PRO A 647 -3.97 25.82 80.55
N VAL A 648 -4.66 25.08 79.67
CA VAL A 648 -5.22 23.76 79.97
C VAL A 648 -4.12 22.72 80.22
N LEU A 649 -3.04 22.78 79.42
CA LEU A 649 -1.89 21.89 79.58
C LEU A 649 -1.09 22.25 80.84
N PHE A 650 -0.94 23.54 81.11
CA PHE A 650 -0.25 24.02 82.31
C PHE A 650 -0.96 23.58 83.58
N ASP A 651 -2.30 23.68 83.62
CA ASP A 651 -3.13 23.20 84.73
C ASP A 651 -3.03 21.68 84.91
N LEU A 652 -3.12 20.92 83.82
CA LEU A 652 -3.00 19.46 83.85
C LEU A 652 -1.64 19.02 84.39
N LEU A 653 -0.55 19.59 83.87
CA LEU A 653 0.80 19.27 84.35
C LEU A 653 1.03 19.73 85.79
N SER A 654 0.44 20.85 86.21
CA SER A 654 0.56 21.35 87.59
C SER A 654 -0.19 20.46 88.58
N ARG A 655 -1.35 19.92 88.20
CA ARG A 655 -2.08 18.93 88.99
C ARG A 655 -1.32 17.60 89.04
N ALA A 656 -0.82 17.15 87.91
CA ALA A 656 -0.03 15.92 87.81
C ALA A 656 1.28 15.98 88.62
N ALA A 657 1.98 17.11 88.59
CA ALA A 657 3.25 17.30 89.30
C ALA A 657 3.12 17.30 90.83
N ASN A 658 1.92 17.58 91.37
CA ASN A 658 1.67 17.66 92.81
C ASN A 658 0.88 16.47 93.38
N SER A 659 0.63 15.43 92.59
CA SER A 659 -0.18 14.27 92.98
C SER A 659 0.64 12.98 92.96
N GLU A 660 0.61 12.18 94.03
CA GLU A 660 1.30 10.88 94.10
C GLU A 660 0.61 9.80 93.25
N THR A 661 -0.68 9.94 92.97
CA THR A 661 -1.47 9.07 92.09
C THR A 661 -2.42 9.92 91.23
N LEU A 662 -2.55 9.60 89.95
CA LEU A 662 -3.45 10.30 89.02
C LEU A 662 -4.67 9.45 88.66
N SER A 663 -5.77 10.13 88.33
CA SER A 663 -6.94 9.49 87.76
C SER A 663 -6.63 8.98 86.35
N GLN A 664 -7.29 7.90 85.91
CA GLN A 664 -7.12 7.37 84.55
C GLN A 664 -7.44 8.43 83.49
N HIS A 665 -8.42 9.31 83.75
CA HIS A 665 -8.77 10.41 82.84
C HIS A 665 -7.63 11.41 82.65
N ASP A 666 -6.91 11.77 83.72
CA ASP A 666 -5.78 12.70 83.60
C ASP A 666 -4.55 12.05 82.96
N LEU A 667 -4.36 10.74 83.14
CA LEU A 667 -3.31 9.97 82.47
C LEU A 667 -3.56 9.88 80.95
N ASP A 668 -4.80 9.64 80.53
CA ASP A 668 -5.19 9.65 79.12
C ASP A 668 -5.01 11.06 78.53
N ALA A 669 -5.30 12.11 79.30
CA ALA A 669 -5.06 13.49 78.90
C ALA A 669 -3.55 13.79 78.74
N LEU A 670 -2.70 13.30 79.65
CA LEU A 670 -1.24 13.40 79.52
C LEU A 670 -0.73 12.66 78.27
N ALA A 671 -1.32 11.51 77.93
CA ALA A 671 -0.97 10.74 76.73
C ALA A 671 -1.33 11.46 75.43
N ALA A 672 -2.52 12.07 75.37
CA ALA A 672 -2.95 12.89 74.25
C ALA A 672 -2.02 14.10 74.04
N TRP A 673 -1.60 14.74 75.14
CA TRP A 673 -0.69 15.88 75.08
C TRP A 673 0.75 15.50 74.77
N GLN A 674 1.25 14.38 75.29
CA GLN A 674 2.54 13.82 74.88
C GLN A 674 2.57 13.60 73.36
N SER A 675 1.52 13.01 72.80
CA SER A 675 1.40 12.80 71.35
C SER A 675 1.38 14.11 70.56
N THR A 676 0.68 15.12 71.06
CA THR A 676 0.59 16.45 70.43
C THR A 676 1.95 17.16 70.43
N LEU A 677 2.66 17.15 71.56
CA LEU A 677 4.00 17.74 71.67
C LEU A 677 5.02 17.01 70.78
N LEU A 678 4.93 15.69 70.67
CA LEU A 678 5.79 14.93 69.76
C LEU A 678 5.54 15.29 68.29
N ASN A 679 4.28 15.49 67.88
CA ASN A 679 3.96 15.88 66.50
C ASN A 679 4.47 17.28 66.11
N LEU A 680 4.53 18.22 67.06
CA LEU A 680 5.03 19.57 66.81
C LEU A 680 6.56 19.63 66.67
N TYR A 681 7.27 18.78 67.43
CA TYR A 681 8.72 18.89 67.59
C TYR A 681 9.51 17.74 66.96
N LEU A 682 8.90 16.68 66.41
CA LEU A 682 9.67 15.69 65.67
C LEU A 682 10.22 16.29 64.36
N PRO A 683 11.52 16.16 64.05
CA PRO A 683 12.03 16.45 62.72
C PRO A 683 11.32 15.57 61.68
N ASP A 684 10.99 16.13 60.52
CA ASP A 684 10.49 15.33 59.40
C ASP A 684 11.64 14.52 58.79
N TYR A 685 11.70 13.22 59.12
CA TYR A 685 12.74 12.30 58.67
C TYR A 685 12.52 11.75 57.25
N ARG A 686 11.52 12.25 56.50
CA ARG A 686 11.30 11.81 55.11
C ARG A 686 12.49 12.18 54.19
N PRO A 687 12.83 11.34 53.19
CA PRO A 687 13.85 11.65 52.18
C PRO A 687 13.55 12.96 51.43
N GLU A 688 14.57 13.66 50.94
CA GLU A 688 14.40 14.94 50.21
C GLU A 688 13.48 14.82 48.99
N SER A 689 13.54 13.69 48.28
CA SER A 689 12.65 13.37 47.17
C SER A 689 11.18 13.24 47.57
N SER A 690 10.89 12.83 48.81
CA SER A 690 9.54 12.75 49.37
C SER A 690 9.06 14.06 50.01
N LYS A 691 9.98 14.97 50.36
CA LYS A 691 9.68 16.32 50.85
C LYS A 691 9.38 17.31 49.72
N GLN A 692 9.96 17.07 48.54
CA GLN A 692 9.85 17.92 47.36
C GLN A 692 8.74 17.48 46.39
N GLN A 693 8.00 16.41 46.73
CA GLN A 693 6.86 15.96 45.95
C GLN A 693 5.66 16.88 46.19
N LEU A 694 4.93 17.20 45.12
CA LEU A 694 3.70 18.02 45.19
C LEU A 694 2.66 17.39 46.14
N ASP A 695 2.12 18.21 47.05
CA ASP A 695 1.01 17.82 47.92
C ASP A 695 -0.25 17.48 47.09
N ARG A 696 -1.10 16.56 47.56
CA ARG A 696 -2.38 16.24 46.90
C ARG A 696 -3.27 17.47 46.67
N GLY A 697 -3.21 18.44 47.57
CA GLY A 697 -3.89 19.73 47.42
C GLY A 697 -3.37 20.55 46.25
N ALA A 698 -2.05 20.59 46.04
CA ALA A 698 -1.43 21.27 44.90
C ALA A 698 -1.86 20.63 43.58
N ILE A 699 -1.83 19.29 43.51
CA ILE A 699 -2.25 18.55 42.31
C ILE A 699 -3.72 18.85 41.98
N SER A 700 -4.61 18.85 42.98
CA SER A 700 -6.02 19.16 42.77
C SER A 700 -6.25 20.60 42.28
N LEU A 701 -5.44 21.56 42.73
CA LEU A 701 -5.52 22.95 42.28
C LEU A 701 -5.01 23.13 40.85
N LEU A 702 -3.92 22.45 40.48
CA LEU A 702 -3.41 22.42 39.12
C LEU A 702 -4.41 21.75 38.16
N ASP A 703 -4.97 20.60 38.55
CA ASP A 703 -6.02 19.90 37.80
C ASP A 703 -7.27 20.77 37.63
N GLY A 704 -7.69 21.46 38.69
CA GLY A 704 -8.85 22.35 38.66
C GLY A 704 -8.66 23.52 37.69
N LEU A 705 -7.45 24.07 37.65
CA LEU A 705 -7.07 25.15 36.75
C LEU A 705 -7.00 24.68 35.29
N GLU A 706 -6.38 23.53 35.01
CA GLU A 706 -6.35 22.93 33.67
C GLU A 706 -7.77 22.64 33.14
N ARG A 707 -8.61 21.97 33.93
CA ARG A 707 -10.00 21.67 33.51
C ARG A 707 -10.81 22.93 33.21
N HIS A 708 -10.65 23.98 34.01
CA HIS A 708 -11.37 25.24 33.78
C HIS A 708 -10.91 25.92 32.49
N LEU A 709 -9.60 25.94 32.22
CA LEU A 709 -9.05 26.46 30.96
C LEU A 709 -9.54 25.65 29.77
N GLU A 710 -9.48 24.31 29.84
CA GLU A 710 -9.96 23.42 28.77
C GLU A 710 -11.44 23.64 28.44
N GLN A 711 -12.32 23.69 29.44
CA GLN A 711 -13.75 23.92 29.24
C GLN A 711 -14.02 25.27 28.57
N LYS A 712 -13.31 26.32 28.95
CA LYS A 712 -13.47 27.66 28.37
C LYS A 712 -12.93 27.75 26.95
N ILE A 713 -11.86 27.02 26.64
CA ILE A 713 -11.27 26.93 25.28
C ILE A 713 -12.22 26.18 24.34
N GLN A 714 -12.80 25.06 24.78
CA GLN A 714 -13.75 24.27 23.99
C GLN A 714 -15.04 25.03 23.62
N GLN A 715 -15.51 25.93 24.49
CA GLN A 715 -16.73 26.71 24.27
C GLN A 715 -16.55 27.90 23.30
N ARG A 716 -15.31 28.28 22.96
CA ARG A 716 -15.00 29.43 22.08
C ARG A 716 -14.42 28.95 20.73
N LYS A 717 -14.39 29.85 19.74
CA LYS A 717 -13.67 29.65 18.46
C LYS A 717 -12.16 29.38 18.64
N LEU A 718 -11.63 29.63 19.84
CA LEU A 718 -10.26 29.33 20.29
C LEU A 718 -9.96 27.82 20.34
N GLY A 719 -10.98 26.96 20.44
CA GLY A 719 -10.81 25.51 20.49
C GLY A 719 -10.16 24.90 19.23
N ILE A 720 -10.28 25.57 18.07
CA ILE A 720 -9.67 25.09 16.82
C ILE A 720 -8.14 25.12 16.92
N ALA A 721 -7.56 26.24 17.38
CA ALA A 721 -6.11 26.39 17.49
C ALA A 721 -5.51 25.43 18.53
N TRP A 722 -6.19 25.27 19.66
CA TRP A 722 -5.80 24.32 20.70
C TRP A 722 -5.89 22.87 20.21
N ALA A 723 -6.95 22.49 19.49
CA ALA A 723 -7.06 21.16 18.89
C ALA A 723 -5.97 20.89 17.85
N LEU A 724 -5.62 21.88 17.01
CA LEU A 724 -4.52 21.77 16.05
C LEU A 724 -3.16 21.57 16.76
N GLN A 725 -2.95 22.27 17.88
CA GLN A 725 -1.73 22.12 18.68
C GLN A 725 -1.65 20.75 19.36
N GLN A 726 -2.75 20.25 19.92
CA GLN A 726 -2.81 18.89 20.48
C GLN A 726 -2.54 17.83 19.42
N LEU A 727 -3.10 18.01 18.22
CA LEU A 727 -2.81 17.14 17.09
C LEU A 727 -1.33 17.18 16.71
N GLN A 728 -0.72 18.37 16.62
CA GLN A 728 0.71 18.51 16.35
C GLN A 728 1.57 17.79 17.40
N ASN A 729 1.28 18.03 18.69
CA ASN A 729 2.00 17.40 19.79
C ASN A 729 1.85 15.87 19.76
N SER A 730 0.66 15.36 19.48
CA SER A 730 0.40 13.91 19.37
C SER A 730 1.17 13.30 18.20
N ILE A 731 1.24 13.96 17.05
CA ILE A 731 2.00 13.53 15.87
C ILE A 731 3.51 13.51 16.15
N GLU A 732 4.03 14.49 16.90
CA GLU A 732 5.46 14.59 17.23
C GLU A 732 5.88 13.63 18.36
N SER A 733 4.99 13.36 19.31
CA SER A 733 5.30 12.56 20.51
C SER A 733 4.95 11.07 20.40
N ASP A 734 3.86 10.72 19.71
CA ASP A 734 3.35 9.34 19.62
C ASP A 734 3.41 8.81 18.19
N ARG A 735 4.60 8.32 17.83
CA ARG A 735 4.85 7.67 16.54
C ARG A 735 4.00 6.41 16.35
N ALA A 736 3.68 5.68 17.41
CA ALA A 736 2.93 4.43 17.31
C ALA A 736 1.46 4.70 16.96
N ALA A 737 0.87 5.73 17.57
CA ALA A 737 -0.48 6.19 17.20
C ALA A 737 -0.53 6.68 15.74
N ALA A 738 0.47 7.45 15.29
CA ALA A 738 0.54 7.90 13.90
C ALA A 738 0.60 6.72 12.91
N LEU A 739 1.39 5.69 13.23
CA LEU A 739 1.46 4.45 12.46
C LEU A 739 0.11 3.72 12.41
N ALA A 740 -0.56 3.57 13.56
CA ALA A 740 -1.87 2.92 13.62
C ALA A 740 -2.91 3.64 12.76
N VAL A 741 -2.95 4.98 12.80
CA VAL A 741 -3.83 5.79 11.95
C VAL A 741 -3.51 5.61 10.47
N ILE A 742 -2.24 5.53 10.09
CA ILE A 742 -1.86 5.25 8.70
C ILE A 742 -2.32 3.84 8.29
N GLU A 743 -2.12 2.84 9.13
CA GLU A 743 -2.56 1.46 8.85
C GLU A 743 -4.09 1.37 8.68
N GLU A 744 -4.86 2.11 9.48
CA GLU A 744 -6.33 2.11 9.48
C GLU A 744 -6.94 2.91 8.31
N TYR A 745 -6.36 4.05 7.94
CA TYR A 745 -6.96 4.96 6.95
C TYR A 745 -6.27 4.93 5.58
N SER A 746 -5.14 4.22 5.43
CA SER A 746 -4.48 4.10 4.12
C SER A 746 -5.30 3.27 3.13
N MET A 747 -5.62 3.88 1.99
CA MET A 747 -6.27 3.18 0.87
C MET A 747 -5.30 2.28 0.11
N VAL A 748 -4.03 2.68 0.08
CA VAL A 748 -2.98 2.09 -0.75
C VAL A 748 -2.06 1.24 0.13
N ILE A 749 -1.93 -0.03 -0.24
CA ILE A 749 -1.01 -0.97 0.39
C ILE A 749 0.05 -1.38 -0.63
N GLY A 750 1.32 -1.33 -0.25
CA GLY A 750 2.44 -1.72 -1.09
C GLY A 750 3.19 -2.95 -0.60
N ALA A 751 3.38 -3.94 -1.46
CA ALA A 751 4.11 -5.18 -1.14
C ALA A 751 4.82 -5.75 -2.37
N THR A 752 5.94 -6.46 -2.18
CA THR A 752 6.50 -7.25 -3.30
C THR A 752 5.54 -8.38 -3.70
N CYS A 753 5.64 -8.89 -4.93
CA CYS A 753 4.73 -9.92 -5.45
C CYS A 753 4.57 -11.11 -4.48
N GLN A 754 5.67 -11.60 -3.93
CA GLN A 754 5.68 -12.69 -2.94
C GLN A 754 5.15 -12.27 -1.55
N GLN A 755 5.37 -11.02 -1.12
CA GLN A 755 4.93 -10.53 0.18
C GLN A 755 3.45 -10.12 0.21
N ALA A 756 2.82 -9.94 -0.95
CA ALA A 756 1.39 -9.69 -1.06
C ALA A 756 0.55 -10.80 -0.41
N ALA A 757 1.02 -12.05 -0.44
CA ALA A 757 0.37 -13.20 0.22
C ALA A 757 1.03 -13.57 1.57
N SER A 758 1.53 -12.59 2.33
CA SER A 758 2.13 -12.83 3.65
C SER A 758 1.09 -12.87 4.77
N GLU A 759 1.41 -13.55 5.87
CA GLU A 759 0.57 -13.56 7.09
C GLU A 759 0.31 -12.15 7.62
N LYS A 760 1.29 -11.25 7.48
CA LYS A 760 1.13 -9.84 7.84
C LYS A 760 0.08 -9.13 6.99
N MET A 761 0.03 -9.42 5.69
CA MET A 761 -1.04 -8.90 4.82
C MET A 761 -2.40 -9.42 5.26
N ALA A 762 -2.47 -10.72 5.59
CA ALA A 762 -3.71 -11.31 6.10
C ALA A 762 -4.14 -10.66 7.42
N ALA A 763 -3.21 -10.42 8.35
CA ALA A 763 -3.49 -9.75 9.63
C ALA A 763 -3.98 -8.30 9.43
N LEU A 764 -3.33 -7.52 8.56
CA LEU A 764 -3.77 -6.15 8.24
C LEU A 764 -5.21 -6.14 7.68
N LYS A 765 -5.55 -7.10 6.82
CA LYS A 765 -6.90 -7.22 6.25
C LYS A 765 -7.94 -7.77 7.24
N ALA A 766 -7.53 -8.64 8.16
CA ALA A 766 -8.41 -9.20 9.18
C ALA A 766 -8.84 -8.15 10.22
N VAL A 767 -7.97 -7.20 10.54
CA VAL A 767 -8.28 -6.09 11.46
C VAL A 767 -9.30 -5.10 10.86
N THR A 768 -9.35 -4.97 9.53
CA THR A 768 -10.18 -3.97 8.82
C THR A 768 -11.62 -4.39 8.52
N GLU A 769 -12.16 -5.40 9.21
CA GLU A 769 -13.54 -5.90 9.07
C GLU A 769 -13.98 -6.23 7.63
N LEU A 770 -13.54 -7.35 7.04
CA LEU A 770 -14.22 -7.98 5.89
C LEU A 770 -13.87 -9.48 5.78
N SER A 771 -14.76 -10.32 6.31
CA SER A 771 -14.98 -11.74 5.95
C SER A 771 -13.81 -12.74 6.04
N SER A 772 -14.14 -13.99 6.38
CA SER A 772 -13.26 -15.17 6.40
C SER A 772 -12.71 -15.59 5.01
N ASP A 773 -12.71 -14.70 4.03
CA ASP A 773 -12.65 -14.99 2.59
C ASP A 773 -11.33 -14.55 1.93
N GLY A 774 -10.21 -14.68 2.65
CA GLY A 774 -8.86 -14.44 2.12
C GLY A 774 -8.57 -12.97 1.76
N ILE A 775 -7.39 -12.73 1.17
CA ILE A 775 -6.91 -11.38 0.84
C ILE A 775 -7.49 -10.92 -0.52
N GLU A 776 -8.25 -9.83 -0.54
CA GLU A 776 -8.78 -9.23 -1.78
C GLU A 776 -8.59 -7.70 -1.89
N PHE A 777 -8.50 -7.23 -3.13
CA PHE A 777 -8.35 -5.82 -3.51
C PHE A 777 -9.22 -5.50 -4.73
N ASP A 778 -9.84 -4.32 -4.77
CA ASP A 778 -10.61 -3.88 -5.94
C ASP A 778 -9.69 -3.71 -7.16
N THR A 779 -8.53 -3.07 -6.94
CA THR A 779 -7.56 -2.79 -8.01
C THR A 779 -6.17 -3.24 -7.57
N VAL A 780 -5.51 -3.99 -8.45
CA VAL A 780 -4.11 -4.40 -8.28
C VAL A 780 -3.28 -3.70 -9.36
N ILE A 781 -2.28 -2.93 -8.95
CA ILE A 781 -1.32 -2.27 -9.82
C ILE A 781 0.02 -2.96 -9.64
N VAL A 782 0.63 -3.46 -10.72
CA VAL A 782 1.94 -4.08 -10.68
C VAL A 782 2.93 -3.23 -11.49
N ASP A 783 3.90 -2.61 -10.82
CA ASP A 783 4.99 -1.85 -11.45
C ASP A 783 6.20 -2.76 -11.76
N GLU A 784 6.93 -2.41 -12.80
CA GLU A 784 8.01 -3.22 -13.39
C GLU A 784 7.56 -4.68 -13.69
N ALA A 785 6.30 -4.85 -14.11
CA ALA A 785 5.68 -6.14 -14.34
C ALA A 785 6.40 -6.99 -15.42
N ALA A 786 7.03 -6.35 -16.40
CA ALA A 786 7.80 -7.02 -17.45
C ALA A 786 9.03 -7.82 -16.94
N ARG A 787 9.52 -7.50 -15.74
CA ARG A 787 10.68 -8.16 -15.12
C ARG A 787 10.29 -9.26 -14.13
N ALA A 788 9.04 -9.33 -13.72
CA ALA A 788 8.59 -10.31 -12.75
C ALA A 788 8.40 -11.69 -13.39
N ASN A 789 8.71 -12.77 -12.65
CA ASN A 789 8.37 -14.13 -13.06
C ASN A 789 6.83 -14.24 -13.15
N PRO A 790 6.27 -14.85 -14.21
CA PRO A 790 4.82 -15.05 -14.34
C PRO A 790 4.16 -15.67 -13.10
N LEU A 791 4.80 -16.65 -12.46
CA LEU A 791 4.29 -17.26 -11.22
C LEU A 791 4.17 -16.27 -10.06
N ASP A 792 5.14 -15.36 -9.96
CA ASP A 792 5.12 -14.32 -8.92
C ASP A 792 4.07 -13.26 -9.25
N LEU A 793 3.85 -12.92 -10.53
CA LEU A 793 2.78 -12.02 -10.97
C LEU A 793 1.39 -12.55 -10.67
N PHE A 794 1.18 -13.86 -10.79
CA PHE A 794 -0.10 -14.49 -10.47
C PHE A 794 -0.54 -14.25 -9.03
N ILE A 795 0.39 -14.09 -8.09
CA ILE A 795 0.07 -13.86 -6.67
C ILE A 795 -0.77 -12.59 -6.48
N PRO A 796 -0.27 -11.37 -6.79
CA PRO A 796 -1.07 -10.16 -6.68
C PRO A 796 -2.25 -10.16 -7.67
N MET A 797 -2.10 -10.70 -8.88
CA MET A 797 -3.21 -10.76 -9.87
C MET A 797 -4.40 -11.57 -9.35
N SER A 798 -4.16 -12.68 -8.64
CA SER A 798 -5.21 -13.52 -8.07
C SER A 798 -6.04 -12.82 -6.98
N MET A 799 -5.55 -11.72 -6.41
CA MET A 799 -6.22 -10.95 -5.35
C MET A 799 -7.11 -9.83 -5.91
N ALA A 800 -7.05 -9.55 -7.21
CA ALA A 800 -7.85 -8.51 -7.85
C ALA A 800 -9.32 -8.94 -7.97
N LYS A 801 -10.24 -8.06 -7.60
CA LYS A 801 -11.69 -8.26 -7.72
C LYS A 801 -12.29 -7.58 -8.94
N ARG A 802 -11.75 -6.43 -9.35
CA ARG A 802 -12.29 -5.64 -10.46
C ARG A 802 -11.33 -5.47 -11.62
N ARG A 803 -10.07 -5.11 -11.36
CA ARG A 803 -9.11 -4.84 -12.44
C ARG A 803 -7.65 -5.01 -12.03
N ILE A 804 -6.84 -5.35 -13.01
CA ILE A 804 -5.39 -5.53 -12.91
C ILE A 804 -4.72 -4.53 -13.86
N ILE A 805 -3.72 -3.79 -13.36
CA ILE A 805 -3.02 -2.77 -14.13
C ILE A 805 -1.54 -3.12 -14.10
N LEU A 806 -1.02 -3.56 -15.25
CA LEU A 806 0.38 -3.93 -15.42
C LEU A 806 1.13 -2.74 -16.02
N VAL A 807 2.13 -2.25 -15.30
CA VAL A 807 2.99 -1.16 -15.75
C VAL A 807 4.40 -1.70 -15.92
N GLY A 808 5.00 -1.48 -17.08
CA GLY A 808 6.28 -2.10 -17.41
C GLY A 808 6.86 -1.68 -18.76
N ASP A 809 7.93 -2.33 -19.16
CA ASP A 809 8.56 -2.17 -20.47
C ASP A 809 9.25 -3.49 -20.85
N ASP A 810 8.66 -4.24 -21.78
CA ASP A 810 9.17 -5.51 -22.30
C ASP A 810 10.46 -5.36 -23.13
N ARG A 811 10.84 -4.11 -23.46
CA ARG A 811 12.10 -3.77 -24.14
C ARG A 811 13.23 -3.43 -23.17
N GLN A 812 12.97 -3.43 -21.87
CA GLN A 812 13.99 -3.35 -20.81
C GLN A 812 14.27 -4.76 -20.25
N LEU A 813 14.92 -4.85 -19.07
CA LEU A 813 15.39 -6.13 -18.54
C LEU A 813 14.25 -7.16 -18.43
N PRO A 814 14.38 -8.33 -19.08
CA PRO A 814 13.40 -9.39 -18.95
C PRO A 814 13.48 -10.03 -17.57
N HIS A 815 12.47 -10.83 -17.24
CA HIS A 815 12.53 -11.75 -16.12
C HIS A 815 13.72 -12.72 -16.29
N MET A 816 14.42 -13.01 -15.19
CA MET A 816 15.52 -13.98 -15.20
C MET A 816 14.97 -15.36 -14.85
N LEU A 817 15.02 -16.29 -15.79
CA LEU A 817 14.79 -17.71 -15.55
C LEU A 817 16.10 -18.40 -15.20
N GLU A 818 16.01 -19.49 -14.44
CA GLU A 818 17.19 -20.30 -14.13
C GLU A 818 17.58 -21.11 -15.37
N PRO A 819 18.81 -20.93 -15.91
CA PRO A 819 19.22 -21.56 -17.16
C PRO A 819 19.25 -23.09 -17.07
N ASP A 820 19.46 -23.63 -15.86
CA ASP A 820 19.48 -25.06 -15.59
C ASP A 820 18.07 -25.68 -15.76
N ILE A 821 17.01 -24.97 -15.35
CA ILE A 821 15.63 -25.43 -15.51
C ILE A 821 15.20 -25.35 -16.98
N GLU A 822 15.59 -24.29 -17.70
CA GLU A 822 15.32 -24.19 -19.16
C GLU A 822 15.97 -25.37 -19.91
N GLY A 823 17.22 -25.70 -19.56
CA GLY A 823 17.96 -26.84 -20.14
C GLY A 823 17.29 -28.19 -19.88
N ASP A 824 16.84 -28.43 -18.65
CA ASP A 824 16.15 -29.67 -18.27
C ASP A 824 14.81 -29.84 -19.02
N LEU A 825 14.04 -28.76 -19.15
CA LEU A 825 12.75 -28.77 -19.87
C LEU A 825 12.91 -29.06 -21.37
N LEU A 826 13.99 -28.53 -21.97
CA LEU A 826 14.34 -28.78 -23.37
C LEU A 826 14.79 -30.23 -23.61
N GLN A 827 15.61 -30.78 -22.69
CA GLN A 827 16.14 -32.14 -22.81
C GLN A 827 15.06 -33.22 -22.64
N GLU A 828 14.04 -32.97 -21.82
CA GLU A 828 12.96 -33.94 -21.56
C GLU A 828 11.87 -33.98 -22.66
N HIS A 829 11.98 -33.18 -23.74
CA HIS A 829 11.01 -33.09 -24.85
C HIS A 829 9.54 -32.85 -24.40
N GLN A 830 9.34 -32.19 -23.26
CA GLN A 830 8.01 -31.96 -22.69
C GLN A 830 7.27 -30.76 -23.29
N LEU A 831 7.95 -29.92 -24.08
CA LEU A 831 7.42 -28.68 -24.62
C LEU A 831 7.45 -28.67 -26.16
N THR A 832 6.35 -28.23 -26.75
CA THR A 832 6.25 -27.88 -28.17
C THR A 832 7.01 -26.58 -28.49
N GLU A 833 7.35 -26.32 -29.76
CA GLU A 833 8.02 -25.08 -30.18
C GLU A 833 7.26 -23.81 -29.74
N LEU A 834 5.92 -23.84 -29.81
CA LEU A 834 5.06 -22.75 -29.35
C LEU A 834 5.16 -22.53 -27.84
N GLN A 835 5.26 -23.60 -27.04
CA GLN A 835 5.43 -23.52 -25.60
C GLN A 835 6.82 -22.99 -25.21
N LEU A 836 7.86 -23.33 -25.97
CA LEU A 836 9.21 -22.79 -25.77
C LEU A 836 9.30 -21.29 -26.09
N ALA A 837 8.63 -20.85 -27.16
CA ALA A 837 8.51 -19.42 -27.46
C ALA A 837 7.75 -18.69 -26.35
N ALA A 838 6.63 -19.25 -25.87
CA ALA A 838 5.87 -18.70 -24.76
C ALA A 838 6.66 -18.65 -23.44
N PHE A 839 7.53 -19.63 -23.21
CA PHE A 839 8.42 -19.72 -22.05
C PHE A 839 9.49 -18.62 -22.06
N ARG A 840 10.04 -18.28 -23.24
CA ARG A 840 11.07 -17.24 -23.40
C ARG A 840 10.50 -15.82 -23.38
N SER A 841 9.25 -15.64 -23.81
CA SER A 841 8.56 -14.35 -23.76
C SER A 841 8.12 -14.00 -22.34
N SER A 842 8.16 -12.72 -21.96
CA SER A 842 7.56 -12.29 -20.69
C SER A 842 6.03 -12.37 -20.73
N LEU A 843 5.38 -12.69 -19.60
CA LEU A 843 3.91 -12.61 -19.51
C LEU A 843 3.38 -11.22 -19.92
N PHE A 844 4.13 -10.17 -19.61
CA PHE A 844 3.79 -8.80 -20.00
C PHE A 844 3.75 -8.61 -21.52
N GLU A 845 4.77 -9.09 -22.24
CA GLU A 845 4.83 -9.05 -23.70
C GLU A 845 3.70 -9.89 -24.33
N ARG A 846 3.47 -11.10 -23.80
CA ARG A 846 2.38 -11.97 -24.25
C ARG A 846 1.02 -11.31 -24.08
N LEU A 847 0.72 -10.78 -22.90
CA LEU A 847 -0.53 -10.05 -22.65
C LEU A 847 -0.65 -8.79 -23.51
N ARG A 848 0.44 -8.07 -23.76
CA ARG A 848 0.44 -6.92 -24.68
C ARG A 848 -0.07 -7.34 -26.07
N LEU A 849 0.47 -8.42 -26.64
CA LEU A 849 0.06 -8.89 -27.96
C LEU A 849 -1.39 -9.40 -27.95
N GLN A 850 -1.74 -10.26 -27.00
CA GLN A 850 -3.08 -10.85 -26.88
C GLN A 850 -4.18 -9.80 -26.66
N LEU A 851 -3.96 -8.84 -25.76
CA LEU A 851 -4.95 -7.80 -25.46
C LEU A 851 -5.09 -6.80 -26.63
N THR A 852 -4.04 -6.60 -27.43
CA THR A 852 -4.11 -5.80 -28.66
C THR A 852 -4.95 -6.50 -29.72
N GLU A 853 -4.81 -7.82 -29.86
CA GLU A 853 -5.64 -8.64 -30.74
C GLU A 853 -7.11 -8.63 -30.28
N LEU A 854 -7.36 -8.77 -28.98
CA LEU A 854 -8.71 -8.70 -28.41
C LEU A 854 -9.38 -7.33 -28.61
N GLU A 855 -8.63 -6.22 -28.55
CA GLU A 855 -9.16 -4.88 -28.85
C GLU A 855 -9.76 -4.82 -30.27
N SER A 856 -9.22 -5.58 -31.23
CA SER A 856 -9.78 -5.64 -32.59
C SER A 856 -11.14 -6.34 -32.68
N HIS A 857 -11.46 -7.21 -31.71
CA HIS A 857 -12.70 -7.98 -31.65
C HIS A 857 -13.80 -7.27 -30.85
N ASP A 858 -13.47 -6.70 -29.69
CA ASP A 858 -14.45 -6.09 -28.79
C ASP A 858 -14.44 -4.54 -28.78
N ASN A 859 -13.47 -3.91 -29.44
CA ASN A 859 -13.26 -2.47 -29.49
C ASN A 859 -13.03 -1.84 -28.10
N ILE A 860 -12.49 -2.61 -27.15
CA ILE A 860 -12.11 -2.16 -25.82
C ILE A 860 -10.59 -2.03 -25.76
N ARG A 861 -10.13 -0.79 -25.62
CA ARG A 861 -8.71 -0.50 -25.45
C ARG A 861 -8.20 -1.01 -24.12
N ARG A 862 -7.11 -1.78 -24.16
CA ARG A 862 -6.43 -2.33 -22.97
C ARG A 862 -4.95 -2.02 -22.92
N VAL A 863 -4.33 -1.72 -24.06
CA VAL A 863 -2.89 -1.48 -24.17
C VAL A 863 -2.64 -0.02 -24.51
N VAL A 864 -1.77 0.64 -23.74
CA VAL A 864 -1.33 2.01 -24.01
C VAL A 864 0.18 2.12 -23.82
N MET A 865 0.86 2.69 -24.80
CA MET A 865 2.27 3.09 -24.66
C MET A 865 2.37 4.59 -24.40
N LEU A 866 3.19 4.96 -23.41
CA LEU A 866 3.62 6.33 -23.18
C LEU A 866 4.69 6.69 -24.22
N ASP A 867 4.47 7.75 -24.98
CA ASP A 867 5.30 8.11 -26.13
C ASP A 867 6.20 9.33 -25.89
N THR A 868 6.19 9.93 -24.70
CA THR A 868 6.93 11.18 -24.45
C THR A 868 7.84 11.04 -23.24
N GLN A 869 9.17 11.17 -23.45
CA GLN A 869 10.20 11.04 -22.42
C GLN A 869 10.70 12.41 -21.93
N PHE A 870 11.04 12.50 -20.63
CA PHE A 870 11.51 13.72 -19.96
C PHE A 870 12.92 13.58 -19.34
N ARG A 871 13.61 12.46 -19.60
CA ARG A 871 14.89 12.11 -18.95
C ARG A 871 16.11 12.55 -19.76
N MET A 872 16.11 12.25 -21.06
CA MET A 872 17.28 12.34 -21.94
C MET A 872 17.22 13.56 -22.84
N HIS A 873 18.39 14.07 -23.23
CA HIS A 873 18.51 15.02 -24.33
C HIS A 873 17.80 14.51 -25.60
N PRO A 874 17.09 15.37 -26.38
CA PRO A 874 16.24 14.93 -27.48
C PRO A 874 16.90 13.99 -28.50
N LYS A 875 18.14 14.27 -28.89
CA LYS A 875 18.90 13.42 -29.82
C LYS A 875 19.27 12.04 -29.26
N LEU A 876 19.53 11.94 -27.96
CA LEU A 876 19.74 10.63 -27.31
C LEU A 876 18.41 9.88 -27.19
N GLY A 877 17.32 10.59 -26.93
CA GLY A 877 15.96 10.03 -26.95
C GLY A 877 15.57 9.49 -28.32
N ASP A 878 15.80 10.25 -29.40
CA ASP A 878 15.59 9.81 -30.79
C ASP A 878 16.41 8.55 -31.10
N PHE A 879 17.67 8.49 -30.65
CA PHE A 879 18.52 7.31 -30.82
C PHE A 879 17.92 6.07 -30.13
N VAL A 880 17.54 6.18 -28.85
CA VAL A 880 16.92 5.08 -28.10
C VAL A 880 15.59 4.65 -28.75
N SER A 881 14.77 5.63 -29.18
CA SER A 881 13.52 5.39 -29.89
C SER A 881 13.72 4.52 -31.13
N GLN A 882 14.63 4.94 -32.02
CA GLN A 882 14.89 4.26 -33.28
C GLN A 882 15.44 2.84 -33.09
N GLN A 883 16.38 2.67 -32.17
CA GLN A 883 17.08 1.39 -32.00
C GLN A 883 16.26 0.34 -31.25
N PHE A 884 15.42 0.74 -30.30
CA PHE A 884 14.78 -0.22 -29.39
C PHE A 884 13.25 -0.32 -29.52
N TYR A 885 12.57 0.70 -30.06
CA TYR A 885 11.11 0.78 -30.08
C TYR A 885 10.52 0.86 -31.50
N GLU A 886 10.99 1.78 -32.35
CA GLU A 886 10.43 1.97 -33.70
C GLU A 886 10.61 0.73 -34.58
N GLY A 887 11.78 0.09 -34.51
CA GLY A 887 12.09 -1.12 -35.29
C GLY A 887 11.20 -2.33 -34.99
N VAL A 888 10.44 -2.32 -33.90
CA VAL A 888 9.49 -3.39 -33.54
C VAL A 888 8.03 -2.94 -33.58
N GLY A 889 7.75 -1.79 -34.21
CA GLY A 889 6.38 -1.30 -34.41
C GLY A 889 5.73 -0.68 -33.18
N LEU A 890 6.49 -0.35 -32.13
CA LEU A 890 5.98 0.32 -30.93
C LEU A 890 5.78 1.85 -31.11
N GLY A 891 6.13 2.39 -32.28
CA GLY A 891 6.03 3.81 -32.58
C GLY A 891 7.20 4.63 -32.02
N LYS A 892 7.19 5.93 -32.34
CA LYS A 892 8.26 6.86 -31.98
C LYS A 892 8.09 7.40 -30.56
N ILE A 893 9.20 7.51 -29.84
CA ILE A 893 9.29 8.23 -28.56
C ILE A 893 9.73 9.67 -28.82
N HIS A 894 8.92 10.61 -28.36
CA HIS A 894 9.13 12.05 -28.41
C HIS A 894 9.81 12.56 -27.14
N SER A 895 10.40 13.76 -27.22
CA SER A 895 11.03 14.41 -26.07
C SER A 895 10.15 15.54 -25.54
N GLY A 896 9.85 15.51 -24.25
CA GLY A 896 9.03 16.51 -23.56
C GLY A 896 9.83 17.68 -22.95
N ARG A 897 11.16 17.66 -23.07
CA ARG A 897 12.08 18.72 -22.63
C ARG A 897 12.91 19.24 -23.80
N SER A 898 13.34 20.49 -23.69
CA SER A 898 14.18 21.14 -24.71
C SER A 898 15.62 20.64 -24.62
N ALA A 899 16.42 20.85 -25.67
CA ALA A 899 17.85 20.52 -25.64
C ALA A 899 18.63 21.36 -24.61
N GLU A 900 18.17 22.59 -24.35
CA GLU A 900 18.79 23.56 -23.45
C GLU A 900 18.77 23.07 -22.00
N ASP A 901 17.72 22.33 -21.60
CA ASP A 901 17.56 21.74 -20.26
C ASP A 901 18.67 20.73 -19.89
N PHE A 902 19.41 20.24 -20.89
CA PHE A 902 20.44 19.21 -20.71
C PHE A 902 21.87 19.72 -20.91
N CYS A 903 22.04 21.02 -21.12
CA CYS A 903 23.37 21.61 -21.26
C CYS A 903 24.18 21.48 -19.95
N PHE A 904 25.50 21.38 -20.08
CA PHE A 904 26.39 21.48 -18.93
C PHE A 904 26.49 22.93 -18.44
N SER A 905 26.69 23.12 -17.14
CA SER A 905 26.86 24.45 -16.56
C SER A 905 28.15 25.11 -17.05
N GLU A 906 28.17 26.44 -17.15
CA GLU A 906 29.37 27.18 -17.57
C GLU A 906 30.55 26.94 -16.61
N THR A 907 30.26 26.78 -15.32
CA THR A 907 31.24 26.44 -14.28
C THR A 907 31.93 25.10 -14.56
N PHE A 908 31.16 24.07 -14.93
CA PHE A 908 31.70 22.77 -15.32
C PHE A 908 32.57 22.86 -16.58
N LEU A 909 32.08 23.56 -17.60
CA LEU A 909 32.82 23.73 -18.86
C LEU A 909 34.12 24.51 -18.67
N ALA A 910 34.14 25.52 -17.79
CA ALA A 910 35.35 26.26 -17.45
C ALA A 910 36.37 25.39 -16.71
N ALA A 911 35.92 24.50 -15.81
CA ALA A 911 36.78 23.61 -15.05
C ALA A 911 37.50 22.55 -15.92
N LEU A 912 36.97 22.24 -17.10
CA LEU A 912 37.56 21.32 -18.08
C LEU A 912 38.66 21.95 -18.96
N ALA A 913 38.85 23.28 -18.88
CA ALA A 913 39.88 24.01 -19.63
C ALA A 913 39.91 23.68 -21.14
N GLN A 914 41.01 23.13 -21.65
CA GLN A 914 41.18 22.79 -23.07
C GLN A 914 40.27 21.65 -23.54
N GLU A 915 39.80 20.78 -22.63
CA GLU A 915 38.90 19.67 -22.95
C GLU A 915 37.43 20.12 -23.07
N LYS A 916 37.11 21.40 -22.81
CA LYS A 916 35.76 21.98 -22.97
C LYS A 916 35.12 21.63 -24.32
N VAL A 917 35.92 21.64 -25.40
CA VAL A 917 35.47 21.34 -26.77
C VAL A 917 34.84 19.94 -26.88
N MET A 918 35.22 19.01 -26.02
CA MET A 918 34.69 17.64 -26.02
C MET A 918 33.31 17.53 -25.35
N PHE A 919 32.89 18.51 -24.56
CA PHE A 919 31.67 18.49 -23.77
C PHE A 919 30.68 19.60 -24.17
N ASP A 920 31.16 20.72 -24.68
CA ASP A 920 30.34 21.84 -25.12
C ASP A 920 29.48 21.46 -26.33
N GLN A 921 28.16 21.53 -26.19
CA GLN A 921 27.18 21.07 -27.18
C GLN A 921 27.32 19.60 -27.63
N LYS A 922 28.05 18.77 -26.88
CA LYS A 922 28.22 17.34 -27.13
C LYS A 922 27.39 16.52 -26.16
N ILE A 923 26.83 15.41 -26.64
CA ILE A 923 25.94 14.54 -25.85
C ILE A 923 26.38 13.07 -25.88
N CYS A 924 27.32 12.70 -26.75
CA CYS A 924 27.83 11.35 -26.85
C CYS A 924 29.34 11.34 -27.10
N GLN A 925 30.05 10.38 -26.51
CA GLN A 925 31.47 10.18 -26.77
C GLN A 925 31.82 8.70 -26.90
N TRP A 926 32.83 8.41 -27.71
CA TRP A 926 33.52 7.13 -27.72
C TRP A 926 34.98 7.34 -27.31
N ILE A 927 35.46 6.62 -26.30
CA ILE A 927 36.87 6.61 -25.92
C ILE A 927 37.47 5.30 -26.43
N ASP A 928 38.25 5.40 -27.51
CA ASP A 928 38.83 4.23 -28.15
C ASP A 928 39.99 3.67 -27.32
N ILE A 929 39.89 2.37 -27.04
CA ILE A 929 40.96 1.59 -26.43
C ILE A 929 41.23 0.39 -27.35
N PRO A 930 42.18 0.53 -28.29
CA PRO A 930 42.49 -0.54 -29.24
C PRO A 930 42.92 -1.83 -28.55
N ALA A 931 42.63 -2.98 -29.17
CA ALA A 931 43.03 -4.30 -28.66
C ALA A 931 44.56 -4.43 -28.43
N ALA A 932 45.37 -3.61 -29.11
CA ALA A 932 46.83 -3.58 -28.98
C ALA A 932 47.32 -3.16 -27.59
N LEU A 933 46.56 -2.33 -26.86
CA LEU A 933 46.94 -1.86 -25.52
C LEU A 933 46.68 -2.93 -24.44
N GLY A 934 45.81 -3.89 -24.72
CA GLY A 934 45.48 -4.97 -23.80
C GLY A 934 44.15 -5.63 -24.20
N LYS A 935 44.15 -6.97 -24.27
CA LYS A 935 42.97 -7.77 -24.62
C LYS A 935 42.16 -8.16 -23.38
N ALA A 936 40.88 -8.42 -23.58
CA ALA A 936 40.01 -8.98 -22.54
C ALA A 936 40.51 -10.36 -22.07
N LYS A 937 40.49 -10.59 -20.77
CA LYS A 937 40.84 -11.87 -20.11
C LYS A 937 39.62 -12.46 -19.42
N LYS A 938 39.54 -13.79 -19.37
CA LYS A 938 38.54 -14.50 -18.54
C LYS A 938 38.94 -14.43 -17.08
N SER A 939 37.97 -14.16 -16.20
CA SER A 939 38.09 -14.25 -14.75
C SER A 939 36.89 -15.04 -14.23
N GLY A 940 37.10 -16.31 -13.89
CA GLY A 940 36.00 -17.27 -13.66
C GLY A 940 35.10 -17.40 -14.89
N THR A 941 33.79 -17.20 -14.70
CA THR A 941 32.77 -17.16 -15.76
C THR A 941 32.63 -15.78 -16.44
N SER A 942 33.33 -14.76 -15.94
CA SER A 942 33.21 -13.36 -16.38
C SER A 942 34.41 -12.88 -17.23
N GLN A 943 34.38 -11.62 -17.68
CA GLN A 943 35.44 -10.98 -18.47
C GLN A 943 35.96 -9.71 -17.79
N ILE A 944 37.25 -9.45 -17.92
CA ILE A 944 37.90 -8.23 -17.42
C ILE A 944 38.87 -7.65 -18.44
N ARG A 945 39.06 -6.33 -18.38
CA ARG A 945 40.04 -5.58 -19.17
C ARG A 945 40.61 -4.44 -18.33
N GLU A 946 41.85 -4.61 -17.91
CA GLU A 946 42.53 -3.70 -16.97
C GLU A 946 42.71 -2.28 -17.51
N VAL A 947 43.20 -2.15 -18.74
CA VAL A 947 43.45 -0.85 -19.39
C VAL A 947 42.15 -0.05 -19.56
N GLU A 948 41.05 -0.73 -19.84
CA GLU A 948 39.73 -0.10 -19.92
C GLU A 948 39.25 0.37 -18.56
N ALA A 949 39.47 -0.42 -17.51
CA ALA A 949 39.16 -0.02 -16.14
C ALA A 949 39.99 1.21 -15.71
N ASP A 950 41.30 1.24 -16.02
CA ASP A 950 42.15 2.42 -15.73
C ASP A 950 41.57 3.68 -16.37
N ARG A 951 41.31 3.62 -17.68
CA ARG A 951 40.79 4.76 -18.43
C ARG A 951 39.44 5.25 -17.89
N ILE A 952 38.54 4.33 -17.53
CA ILE A 952 37.26 4.69 -16.92
C ILE A 952 37.49 5.39 -15.59
N THR A 953 38.37 4.88 -14.74
CA THR A 953 38.62 5.48 -13.43
C THR A 953 39.25 6.87 -13.52
N GLU A 954 40.14 7.10 -14.50
CA GLU A 954 40.70 8.42 -14.80
C GLU A 954 39.62 9.41 -15.25
N GLU A 955 38.71 9.00 -16.14
CA GLU A 955 37.61 9.86 -16.60
C GLU A 955 36.62 10.16 -15.48
N VAL A 956 36.28 9.18 -14.65
CA VAL A 956 35.44 9.40 -13.46
C VAL A 956 36.08 10.42 -12.52
N ALA A 957 37.38 10.25 -12.21
CA ALA A 957 38.11 11.19 -11.35
C ALA A 957 38.13 12.61 -11.94
N ARG A 958 38.32 12.73 -13.26
CA ARG A 958 38.28 14.00 -13.98
C ARG A 958 36.91 14.67 -13.89
N LEU A 959 35.85 13.92 -14.18
CA LEU A 959 34.48 14.43 -14.15
C LEU A 959 34.04 14.82 -12.73
N LEU A 960 34.43 14.06 -11.70
CA LEU A 960 34.16 14.42 -10.31
C LEU A 960 34.90 15.70 -9.88
N LYS A 961 36.13 15.90 -10.37
CA LYS A 961 36.91 17.10 -10.08
C LYS A 961 36.32 18.34 -10.77
N ALA A 962 35.88 18.21 -12.01
CA ALA A 962 35.29 19.32 -12.78
C ALA A 962 33.82 19.61 -12.40
N GLY A 963 33.06 18.57 -12.04
CA GLY A 963 31.62 18.58 -11.79
C GLY A 963 31.16 19.19 -10.46
N GLY A 964 32.08 19.48 -9.53
CA GLY A 964 31.73 19.95 -8.20
C GLY A 964 30.69 19.06 -7.52
N GLU A 965 29.80 19.64 -6.71
CA GLU A 965 28.71 18.94 -6.02
C GLU A 965 27.40 18.81 -6.84
N GLU A 966 27.42 19.13 -8.13
CA GLU A 966 26.20 19.21 -8.96
C GLU A 966 26.04 18.04 -9.95
N LEU A 967 27.15 17.39 -10.33
CA LEU A 967 27.17 16.37 -11.38
C LEU A 967 27.04 14.94 -10.82
N SER A 968 26.11 14.15 -11.35
CA SER A 968 26.02 12.72 -11.07
C SER A 968 26.58 11.84 -12.19
N ILE A 969 27.28 10.76 -11.80
CA ILE A 969 28.03 9.88 -12.70
C ILE A 969 27.68 8.41 -12.44
N GLY A 970 27.30 7.70 -13.49
CA GLY A 970 27.08 6.25 -13.48
C GLY A 970 28.10 5.52 -14.33
N VAL A 971 28.69 4.43 -13.82
CA VAL A 971 29.55 3.53 -14.60
C VAL A 971 28.89 2.17 -14.74
N ILE A 972 28.57 1.80 -15.98
CA ILE A 972 27.87 0.57 -16.34
C ILE A 972 28.82 -0.38 -17.06
N THR A 973 28.80 -1.65 -16.68
CA THR A 973 29.47 -2.72 -17.41
C THR A 973 28.57 -3.96 -17.47
N PHE A 974 28.75 -4.80 -18.50
CA PHE A 974 28.02 -6.06 -18.63
C PHE A 974 28.65 -7.20 -17.83
N TYR A 975 29.86 -7.01 -17.28
CA TYR A 975 30.65 -8.07 -16.66
C TYR A 975 30.94 -7.78 -15.19
N ALA A 976 30.51 -8.67 -14.29
CA ALA A 976 30.69 -8.51 -12.85
C ALA A 976 32.16 -8.35 -12.44
N ALA A 977 33.07 -9.12 -13.05
CA ALA A 977 34.49 -9.00 -12.74
C ALA A 977 35.09 -7.65 -13.18
N GLN A 978 34.58 -7.04 -14.26
CA GLN A 978 35.00 -5.69 -14.67
C GLN A 978 34.49 -4.63 -13.69
N ARG A 979 33.25 -4.78 -13.19
CA ARG A 979 32.69 -3.90 -12.17
C ARG A 979 33.58 -3.93 -10.92
N ASP A 980 33.92 -5.11 -10.45
CA ASP A 980 34.72 -5.29 -9.23
C ASP A 980 36.12 -4.69 -9.38
N LEU A 981 36.72 -4.84 -10.57
CA LEU A 981 38.00 -4.22 -10.90
C LEU A 981 37.93 -2.68 -10.91
N ILE A 982 36.88 -2.10 -11.51
CA ILE A 982 36.68 -0.64 -11.52
C ILE A 982 36.48 -0.13 -10.09
N LEU A 983 35.66 -0.81 -9.28
CA LEU A 983 35.44 -0.47 -7.87
C LEU A 983 36.74 -0.50 -7.09
N GLN A 984 37.56 -1.54 -7.28
CA GLN A 984 38.88 -1.64 -6.63
C GLN A 984 39.78 -0.46 -7.01
N LYS A 985 39.92 -0.15 -8.30
CA LYS A 985 40.77 0.97 -8.76
C LYS A 985 40.31 2.33 -8.24
N LEU A 986 39.00 2.53 -8.08
CA LEU A 986 38.46 3.76 -7.46
C LEU A 986 38.77 3.89 -5.97
N THR A 987 39.11 2.80 -5.25
CA THR A 987 39.58 2.88 -3.85
C THR A 987 41.04 3.32 -3.74
N GLU A 988 41.81 3.17 -4.82
CA GLU A 988 43.25 3.52 -4.88
C GLU A 988 43.47 4.97 -5.35
N LEU A 989 42.49 5.55 -6.05
CA LEU A 989 42.54 6.92 -6.57
C LEU A 989 42.09 7.97 -5.56
N LYS A 990 42.73 9.14 -5.59
CA LYS A 990 42.35 10.30 -4.78
C LYS A 990 41.82 11.44 -5.65
N VAL A 991 40.62 11.89 -5.37
CA VAL A 991 40.00 13.11 -5.94
C VAL A 991 39.97 14.16 -4.85
N ASN A 992 40.67 15.29 -5.05
CA ASN A 992 40.81 16.36 -4.05
C ASN A 992 41.32 15.87 -2.67
N GLY A 993 42.18 14.84 -2.66
CA GLY A 993 42.75 14.27 -1.44
C GLY A 993 41.92 13.15 -0.78
N ILE A 994 40.69 12.91 -1.26
CA ILE A 994 39.73 11.94 -0.70
C ILE A 994 39.53 10.79 -1.72
N THR A 995 39.41 9.55 -1.23
CA THR A 995 39.13 8.38 -2.08
C THR A 995 37.62 8.32 -2.39
N PRO A 996 37.20 8.28 -3.67
CA PRO A 996 35.78 8.24 -4.04
C PRO A 996 35.03 7.02 -3.50
N MET A 997 35.73 5.90 -3.33
CA MET A 997 35.19 4.63 -2.83
C MET A 997 35.96 4.17 -1.59
N VAL A 998 35.27 3.60 -0.61
CA VAL A 998 35.85 3.08 0.64
C VAL A 998 35.35 1.66 0.95
N ARG A 999 36.18 0.87 1.62
CA ARG A 999 35.78 -0.45 2.13
C ARG A 999 35.15 -0.31 3.52
N LYS A 1000 33.87 -0.66 3.65
CA LYS A 1000 33.17 -0.81 4.94
C LYS A 1000 32.56 -2.21 5.00
N ASN A 1001 32.77 -2.93 6.11
CA ASN A 1001 32.19 -4.27 6.36
C ASN A 1001 32.43 -5.32 5.25
N GLY A 1002 33.52 -5.20 4.48
CA GLY A 1002 33.82 -6.10 3.36
C GLY A 1002 33.16 -5.72 2.03
N GLU A 1003 32.35 -4.66 1.98
CA GLU A 1003 31.78 -4.10 0.75
C GLU A 1003 32.45 -2.77 0.38
N ILE A 1004 32.48 -2.46 -0.93
CA ILE A 1004 33.01 -1.21 -1.46
C ILE A 1004 31.82 -0.26 -1.70
N GLU A 1005 31.77 0.83 -0.96
CA GLU A 1005 30.72 1.85 -1.07
C GLU A 1005 31.30 3.24 -1.39
N PRO A 1006 30.52 4.16 -2.00
CA PRO A 1006 30.94 5.54 -2.17
C PRO A 1006 31.23 6.21 -0.83
N HIS A 1007 32.29 7.01 -0.77
CA HIS A 1007 32.56 7.88 0.39
C HIS A 1007 31.43 8.90 0.57
N GLU A 1008 31.15 9.35 1.80
CA GLU A 1008 29.99 10.22 2.12
C GLU A 1008 29.94 11.48 1.24
N ASP A 1009 31.09 12.12 0.99
CA ASP A 1009 31.20 13.31 0.12
C ASP A 1009 30.87 13.05 -1.36
N PHE A 1010 30.98 11.80 -1.80
CA PHE A 1010 30.72 11.37 -3.19
C PHE A 1010 29.46 10.50 -3.31
N LYS A 1011 28.70 10.34 -2.22
CA LYS A 1011 27.51 9.49 -2.18
C LYS A 1011 26.29 10.22 -2.71
N TRP A 1012 26.12 11.48 -2.33
CA TRP A 1012 24.92 12.28 -2.62
C TRP A 1012 25.23 13.55 -3.41
N VAL A 1013 24.34 13.90 -4.32
CA VAL A 1013 24.34 15.17 -5.06
C VAL A 1013 23.09 15.95 -4.66
N ARG A 1014 23.21 17.26 -4.42
CA ARG A 1014 22.08 18.13 -4.09
C ARG A 1014 21.64 18.89 -5.33
N LYS A 1015 20.47 18.55 -5.86
CA LYS A 1015 19.87 19.27 -7.00
C LYS A 1015 18.71 20.12 -6.52
N ILE A 1016 18.75 21.40 -6.88
CA ILE A 1016 17.65 22.32 -6.64
C ILE A 1016 16.74 22.26 -7.87
N ASN A 1017 15.50 21.85 -7.66
CA ASN A 1017 14.49 21.82 -8.72
C ASN A 1017 14.04 23.25 -9.05
N SER A 1018 13.41 23.40 -10.22
CA SER A 1018 12.86 24.69 -10.69
C SER A 1018 11.79 25.29 -9.75
N ASP A 1019 11.19 24.47 -8.88
CA ASP A 1019 10.21 24.88 -7.87
C ASP A 1019 10.84 25.24 -6.50
N GLY A 1020 12.18 25.23 -6.40
CA GLY A 1020 12.93 25.51 -5.17
C GLY A 1020 13.06 24.32 -4.21
N SER A 1021 12.49 23.16 -4.55
CA SER A 1021 12.66 21.93 -3.76
C SER A 1021 14.06 21.32 -3.93
N VAL A 1022 14.66 20.81 -2.85
CA VAL A 1022 15.97 20.15 -2.87
C VAL A 1022 15.76 18.65 -3.01
N ASN A 1023 16.28 18.06 -4.10
CA ASN A 1023 16.30 16.62 -4.31
C ASN A 1023 17.72 16.08 -4.08
N MET A 1024 17.82 14.96 -3.36
CA MET A 1024 19.09 14.31 -3.06
C MET A 1024 19.20 13.05 -3.93
N GLU A 1025 20.12 13.05 -4.89
CA GLU A 1025 20.30 11.94 -5.84
C GLU A 1025 21.64 11.23 -5.58
N GLU A 1026 21.81 9.99 -6.05
CA GLU A 1026 23.11 9.30 -6.00
C GLU A 1026 24.13 10.02 -6.90
N ARG A 1027 25.30 10.35 -6.34
CA ARG A 1027 26.34 11.09 -7.08
C ARG A 1027 27.26 10.18 -7.88
N LEU A 1028 27.70 9.06 -7.32
CA LEU A 1028 28.56 8.10 -8.01
C LEU A 1028 28.05 6.67 -7.81
N ARG A 1029 27.87 5.95 -8.91
CA ARG A 1029 27.55 4.51 -8.88
C ARG A 1029 28.38 3.73 -9.89
N VAL A 1030 28.88 2.57 -9.50
CA VAL A 1030 29.50 1.58 -10.39
C VAL A 1030 28.77 0.25 -10.22
N GLY A 1031 28.39 -0.39 -11.31
CA GLY A 1031 27.53 -1.57 -11.23
C GLY A 1031 27.37 -2.29 -12.57
N SER A 1032 26.77 -3.49 -12.50
CA SER A 1032 26.28 -4.16 -13.70
C SER A 1032 25.03 -3.46 -14.24
N VAL A 1033 24.69 -3.69 -15.50
CA VAL A 1033 23.46 -3.17 -16.14
C VAL A 1033 22.21 -3.35 -15.25
N ASP A 1034 22.05 -4.52 -14.63
CA ASP A 1034 20.93 -4.84 -13.74
C ASP A 1034 20.82 -3.93 -12.51
N ALA A 1035 21.95 -3.45 -11.99
CA ALA A 1035 22.00 -2.57 -10.81
C ALA A 1035 21.63 -1.11 -11.11
N PHE A 1036 21.49 -0.75 -12.39
CA PHE A 1036 21.12 0.59 -12.87
C PHE A 1036 19.66 0.70 -13.28
N GLN A 1037 18.86 -0.38 -13.20
CA GLN A 1037 17.42 -0.26 -13.45
C GLN A 1037 16.78 0.73 -12.46
N GLY A 1038 15.84 1.52 -12.96
CA GLY A 1038 15.20 2.60 -12.19
C GLY A 1038 16.09 3.82 -11.91
N LYS A 1039 17.41 3.75 -12.14
CA LYS A 1039 18.35 4.84 -11.87
C LYS A 1039 18.58 5.73 -13.08
N GLU A 1040 19.07 6.94 -12.81
CA GLU A 1040 19.47 7.93 -13.82
C GLU A 1040 20.62 8.80 -13.30
N PHE A 1041 21.51 9.20 -14.21
CA PHE A 1041 22.71 9.98 -13.93
C PHE A 1041 22.90 11.06 -15.00
N ASP A 1042 23.57 12.16 -14.69
CA ASP A 1042 23.83 13.20 -15.70
C ASP A 1042 24.77 12.67 -16.80
N VAL A 1043 25.83 11.96 -16.39
CA VAL A 1043 26.79 11.31 -17.29
C VAL A 1043 26.85 9.81 -17.00
N VAL A 1044 26.80 9.00 -18.05
CA VAL A 1044 26.97 7.55 -17.94
C VAL A 1044 28.16 7.09 -18.76
N LEU A 1045 29.05 6.31 -18.15
CA LEU A 1045 30.16 5.62 -18.80
C LEU A 1045 29.80 4.15 -19.00
N LEU A 1046 29.87 3.67 -20.25
CA LEU A 1046 29.59 2.29 -20.63
C LEU A 1046 30.87 1.56 -21.02
N SER A 1047 31.25 0.57 -20.22
CA SER A 1047 32.39 -0.32 -20.47
C SER A 1047 32.00 -1.49 -21.38
N SER A 1048 32.62 -1.59 -22.55
CA SER A 1048 32.36 -2.67 -23.52
C SER A 1048 33.13 -3.95 -23.22
N VAL A 1049 34.34 -3.86 -22.65
CA VAL A 1049 35.27 -4.94 -22.26
C VAL A 1049 35.78 -5.80 -23.42
N ARG A 1050 34.89 -6.23 -24.32
CA ARG A 1050 35.19 -7.08 -25.47
C ARG A 1050 36.11 -6.35 -26.45
N THR A 1051 36.90 -7.15 -27.16
CA THR A 1051 37.87 -6.66 -28.16
C THR A 1051 37.58 -7.36 -29.48
N TYR A 1052 37.73 -6.63 -30.58
CA TYR A 1052 37.52 -7.17 -31.92
C TYR A 1052 38.51 -8.30 -32.19
N ARG A 1053 38.01 -9.36 -32.84
CA ARG A 1053 38.82 -10.50 -33.27
C ARG A 1053 38.58 -10.73 -34.76
N PRO A 1054 39.61 -10.60 -35.62
CA PRO A 1054 39.44 -10.80 -37.04
C PRO A 1054 39.00 -12.23 -37.34
N PHE A 1055 38.08 -12.35 -38.30
CA PHE A 1055 37.51 -13.59 -38.78
C PHE A 1055 38.61 -14.59 -39.18
N ASN A 1056 38.61 -15.79 -38.60
CA ASN A 1056 39.63 -16.80 -38.92
C ASN A 1056 38.98 -18.18 -39.09
N VAL A 1057 38.70 -18.54 -40.36
CA VAL A 1057 37.99 -19.76 -40.78
C VAL A 1057 38.69 -21.06 -40.34
N LYS A 1058 39.97 -21.01 -39.98
CA LYS A 1058 40.81 -22.21 -39.78
C LYS A 1058 40.83 -22.79 -38.36
N ALA A 1059 40.05 -22.28 -37.41
CA ALA A 1059 40.07 -22.76 -36.02
C ALA A 1059 38.81 -23.55 -35.65
N GLY A 1060 38.78 -24.83 -36.06
CA GLY A 1060 37.89 -25.86 -35.52
C GLY A 1060 36.55 -26.01 -36.25
N VAL A 1061 36.57 -26.68 -37.40
CA VAL A 1061 35.36 -27.23 -38.03
C VAL A 1061 34.78 -28.30 -37.10
N GLN A 1062 33.74 -27.96 -36.34
CA GLN A 1062 32.80 -28.97 -35.84
C GLN A 1062 31.92 -29.35 -37.03
N HIS A 1063 32.08 -30.58 -37.52
CA HIS A 1063 31.54 -31.06 -38.80
C HIS A 1063 29.99 -31.16 -38.90
N ASN A 1064 29.21 -30.59 -37.97
CA ASN A 1064 27.76 -30.84 -37.85
C ASN A 1064 26.86 -29.58 -37.72
N LEU A 1065 27.38 -28.36 -37.87
CA LEU A 1065 26.57 -27.13 -37.73
C LEU A 1065 26.27 -26.50 -39.10
N SER A 1066 25.05 -25.95 -39.26
CA SER A 1066 24.65 -25.16 -40.42
C SER A 1066 25.44 -23.84 -40.52
N GLU A 1067 25.47 -23.21 -41.71
CA GLU A 1067 26.15 -21.92 -41.90
C GLU A 1067 25.60 -20.81 -40.99
N GLU A 1068 24.30 -20.84 -40.69
CA GLU A 1068 23.64 -19.89 -39.79
C GLU A 1068 24.08 -20.10 -38.33
N GLU A 1069 24.13 -21.35 -37.86
CA GLU A 1069 24.57 -21.68 -36.49
C GLU A 1069 26.05 -21.34 -36.26
N LEU A 1070 26.91 -21.54 -37.27
CA LEU A 1070 28.32 -21.14 -37.22
C LEU A 1070 28.48 -19.62 -37.10
N ARG A 1071 27.66 -18.85 -37.83
CA ARG A 1071 27.63 -17.39 -37.78
C ARG A 1071 27.14 -16.89 -36.42
N GLU A 1072 26.13 -17.53 -35.83
CA GLU A 1072 25.64 -17.20 -34.49
C GLU A 1072 26.65 -17.50 -33.37
N ASP A 1073 27.30 -18.67 -33.38
CA ASP A 1073 28.34 -19.02 -32.40
C ASP A 1073 29.51 -18.03 -32.47
N GLN A 1074 29.87 -17.61 -33.69
CA GLN A 1074 30.88 -16.59 -33.87
C GLN A 1074 30.49 -15.23 -33.27
N PHE A 1075 29.28 -14.75 -33.55
CA PHE A 1075 28.77 -13.51 -32.96
C PHE A 1075 28.73 -13.60 -31.43
N ASN A 1076 28.36 -14.75 -30.87
CA ASN A 1076 28.40 -15.00 -29.43
C ASN A 1076 29.83 -14.93 -28.86
N ARG A 1077 30.82 -15.48 -29.55
CA ARG A 1077 32.23 -15.40 -29.13
C ARG A 1077 32.79 -13.98 -29.17
N GLN A 1078 32.40 -13.18 -30.18
CA GLN A 1078 32.89 -11.82 -30.39
C GLN A 1078 32.24 -10.81 -29.43
N PHE A 1079 30.91 -10.77 -29.38
CA PHE A 1079 30.14 -9.73 -28.69
C PHE A 1079 29.60 -10.19 -27.32
N GLY A 1080 29.32 -11.48 -27.16
CA GLY A 1080 28.77 -12.06 -25.92
C GLY A 1080 27.50 -11.33 -25.46
N PHE A 1081 27.46 -10.93 -24.18
CA PHE A 1081 26.31 -10.27 -23.56
C PHE A 1081 25.95 -8.89 -24.16
N LEU A 1082 26.81 -8.29 -24.98
CA LEU A 1082 26.49 -7.03 -25.67
C LEU A 1082 25.38 -7.22 -26.71
N ARG A 1083 25.13 -8.46 -27.17
CA ARG A 1083 24.05 -8.78 -28.12
C ARG A 1083 22.66 -8.68 -27.51
N LEU A 1084 22.53 -8.64 -26.18
CA LEU A 1084 21.23 -8.65 -25.50
C LEU A 1084 20.56 -7.26 -25.64
N PRO A 1085 19.53 -7.10 -26.51
CA PRO A 1085 18.99 -5.78 -26.84
C PRO A 1085 18.35 -5.10 -25.63
N ASN A 1086 17.70 -5.86 -24.76
CA ASN A 1086 17.06 -5.37 -23.55
C ASN A 1086 18.06 -4.79 -22.53
N ARG A 1087 19.20 -5.48 -22.33
CA ARG A 1087 20.29 -4.98 -21.47
C ARG A 1087 20.96 -3.77 -22.09
N MET A 1088 21.14 -3.77 -23.41
CA MET A 1088 21.71 -2.63 -24.14
C MET A 1088 20.82 -1.39 -24.07
N ASN A 1089 19.50 -1.53 -24.23
CA ASN A 1089 18.53 -0.45 -24.05
C ASN A 1089 18.68 0.16 -22.65
N VAL A 1090 18.72 -0.69 -21.62
CA VAL A 1090 18.90 -0.23 -20.24
C VAL A 1090 20.25 0.43 -20.01
N ALA A 1091 21.35 -0.04 -20.62
CA ALA A 1091 22.65 0.60 -20.50
C ALA A 1091 22.72 1.98 -21.19
N MET A 1092 22.04 2.12 -22.34
CA MET A 1092 22.07 3.32 -23.18
C MET A 1092 20.93 4.32 -22.89
N SER A 1093 20.17 4.15 -21.81
CA SER A 1093 19.02 5.03 -21.45
C SER A 1093 19.04 5.54 -20.00
N ARG A 1094 20.22 5.54 -19.35
CA ARG A 1094 20.40 6.00 -17.95
C ARG A 1094 20.96 7.41 -17.83
N GLN A 1095 21.54 7.93 -18.90
CA GLN A 1095 22.09 9.27 -18.95
C GLN A 1095 20.98 10.32 -19.11
N ARG A 1096 21.17 11.50 -18.50
CA ARG A 1096 20.36 12.69 -18.77
C ARG A 1096 21.02 13.57 -19.82
N LYS A 1097 22.31 13.88 -19.63
CA LYS A 1097 23.08 14.82 -20.45
C LYS A 1097 23.99 14.12 -21.45
N MET A 1098 24.81 13.16 -21.02
CA MET A 1098 25.83 12.55 -21.88
C MET A 1098 26.03 11.04 -21.66
N LEU A 1099 26.18 10.29 -22.77
CA LEU A 1099 26.60 8.89 -22.78
C LEU A 1099 28.04 8.78 -23.33
N ILE A 1100 28.92 8.10 -22.60
CA ILE A 1100 30.31 7.87 -22.99
C ILE A 1100 30.53 6.36 -23.07
N CYS A 1101 30.85 5.82 -24.24
CA CYS A 1101 31.26 4.42 -24.36
C CYS A 1101 32.78 4.32 -24.34
N VAL A 1102 33.32 3.35 -23.60
CA VAL A 1102 34.75 3.10 -23.47
C VAL A 1102 35.06 1.68 -23.93
N GLY A 1103 36.02 1.57 -24.84
CA GLY A 1103 36.58 0.30 -25.28
C GLY A 1103 36.94 0.29 -26.75
N ASP A 1104 37.04 -0.92 -27.32
CA ASP A 1104 37.61 -1.12 -28.66
C ASP A 1104 36.67 -0.62 -29.77
N ALA A 1105 37.04 0.49 -30.44
CA ALA A 1105 36.24 1.07 -31.52
C ALA A 1105 36.05 0.12 -32.71
N GLN A 1106 36.97 -0.82 -32.94
CA GLN A 1106 36.80 -1.82 -34.01
C GLN A 1106 35.62 -2.75 -33.75
N LEU A 1107 35.26 -2.96 -32.48
CA LEU A 1107 34.09 -3.74 -32.10
C LEU A 1107 32.79 -3.10 -32.60
N ALA A 1108 32.71 -1.77 -32.65
CA ALA A 1108 31.51 -1.04 -33.00
C ALA A 1108 31.51 -0.47 -34.43
N SER A 1109 32.65 -0.40 -35.10
CA SER A 1109 32.76 0.15 -36.46
C SER A 1109 32.70 -0.92 -37.57
N CYS A 1110 32.88 -2.20 -37.23
CA CYS A 1110 32.83 -3.30 -38.19
C CYS A 1110 31.43 -3.54 -38.78
N GLU A 1111 31.36 -4.10 -39.99
CA GLU A 1111 30.08 -4.37 -40.68
C GLU A 1111 29.27 -5.43 -39.94
N GLU A 1112 29.94 -6.39 -39.31
CA GLU A 1112 29.31 -7.44 -38.50
C GLU A 1112 28.59 -6.85 -37.27
N ALA A 1113 29.05 -5.71 -36.74
CA ALA A 1113 28.38 -5.06 -35.63
C ALA A 1113 27.01 -4.48 -36.02
N ALA A 1114 26.80 -4.11 -37.29
CA ALA A 1114 25.51 -3.62 -37.76
C ALA A 1114 24.41 -4.69 -37.67
N GLU A 1115 24.78 -5.96 -37.84
CA GLU A 1115 23.88 -7.11 -37.72
C GLU A 1115 23.83 -7.63 -36.27
N ALA A 1116 24.99 -7.83 -35.64
CA ALA A 1116 25.06 -8.50 -34.34
C ALA A 1116 24.73 -7.59 -33.15
N VAL A 1117 25.08 -6.30 -33.21
CA VAL A 1117 24.86 -5.31 -32.14
C VAL A 1117 24.51 -3.92 -32.74
N PRO A 1118 23.37 -3.79 -33.44
CA PRO A 1118 23.02 -2.60 -34.22
C PRO A 1118 23.05 -1.31 -33.41
N ALA A 1119 22.61 -1.35 -32.15
CA ALA A 1119 22.62 -0.19 -31.27
C ALA A 1119 24.04 0.34 -30.99
N LEU A 1120 25.03 -0.54 -30.81
CA LEU A 1120 26.42 -0.13 -30.55
C LEU A 1120 27.05 0.49 -31.81
N TYR A 1121 26.76 -0.10 -32.97
CA TYR A 1121 27.18 0.41 -34.28
C TYR A 1121 26.59 1.81 -34.57
N ALA A 1122 25.28 1.97 -34.35
CA ALA A 1122 24.60 3.25 -34.51
C ALA A 1122 25.12 4.31 -33.52
N PHE A 1123 25.41 3.92 -32.27
CA PHE A 1123 25.99 4.82 -31.27
C PHE A 1123 27.39 5.30 -31.68
N TYR A 1124 28.25 4.40 -32.16
CA TYR A 1124 29.57 4.77 -32.66
C TYR A 1124 29.50 5.78 -33.82
N LYS A 1125 28.58 5.56 -34.78
CA LYS A 1125 28.31 6.54 -35.85
C LYS A 1125 27.84 7.89 -35.30
N MET A 1126 26.98 7.88 -34.28
CA MET A 1126 26.51 9.10 -33.63
C MET A 1126 27.66 9.87 -32.96
N CYS A 1127 28.61 9.17 -32.33
CA CYS A 1127 29.82 9.75 -31.75
C CYS A 1127 30.72 10.41 -32.81
N GLY A 1128 30.73 9.90 -34.05
CA GLY A 1128 31.46 10.52 -35.17
C GLY A 1128 30.75 11.73 -35.81
N GLY A 1129 29.53 12.05 -35.40
CA GLY A 1129 28.71 13.12 -35.97
C GLY A 1129 28.85 14.48 -35.27
N GLN A 1130 27.98 15.43 -35.65
CA GLN A 1130 27.99 16.80 -35.11
C GLN A 1130 27.80 16.85 -33.58
N TYR A 1131 27.01 15.94 -33.01
CA TYR A 1131 26.66 15.91 -31.58
C TYR A 1131 27.59 15.02 -30.73
N GLY A 1132 28.62 14.43 -31.34
CA GLY A 1132 29.51 13.49 -30.71
C GLY A 1132 30.99 13.81 -30.84
N VAL A 1133 31.82 13.05 -30.13
CA VAL A 1133 33.28 13.02 -30.26
C VAL A 1133 33.81 11.59 -30.13
N ILE A 1134 34.75 11.21 -31.00
CA ILE A 1134 35.56 9.98 -30.85
C ILE A 1134 36.96 10.42 -30.37
N ARG A 1135 37.41 9.85 -29.26
CA ARG A 1135 38.66 10.18 -28.56
C ARG A 1135 39.66 9.05 -28.60
#